data_AF-A0A6V7TTY7-F1
#
_entry.id   AF-A0A6V7TTY7-F1
#
_cell.length_a   1.000
_cell.length_b   1.000
_cell.length_c   1.000
_cell.angle_alpha   90.00
_cell.angle_beta   90.00
_cell.angle_gamma   90.00
#
_symmetry.space_group_name_H-M   'P 1'
#
loop_
_entity.id
_entity.type
_entity.pdbx_description
1 polymer ?
#
loop_
_entity_poly.entity_id
_entity_poly.type
_entity_poly.pdbx_seq_one_letter_code
_entity_poly.pdbx_strand_id
1 'polypeptide(L)'
;MSLQMLGFDFIGGPNSNGEHYTISDGCGCMSMAAARKVAEEMELDPMNPPSCIQFRYAGYKGVLSINPNLDAAKKCFDKLHKEKSEKETRESYMAVDFYFRPSQKKFEIQEEEERLCRFEVVKYSAPVPLFLNKPLINILDQVSKLHSVESYERICKRLHMLLDKHIFSLCSTLTDELRARKRLSELPRYVEYDMLDAINFTQEPFFRLVLRAAGRVSLFKLRQKLAIAIPYQLGRVMFGIVDETDSLQYGQIFVQYSNEMAAFNHGKANKRHFGKKIIVTGPVLISKNPAIVGGDVRMFEAIDVPALHHLVDVLVFPRFGPRPHPDEMAGSDLDGDEYGVIWDPELAFNKNEPPADYTPVIYNEEAGDSFEHDDFQDKMAGFFVNYLKHDSIGRIANAHLACSDLYGIKAKVCGNIALKHQRAVDFPKTGKHSAPLEYNWKGSDPPERFERAPDFMEKESSEPQYHSSRLNGQLHRRVSELSDFLSSVIVQESTNLPDPDEMLLSNDGHDAYLVKAQTDYNLYSYRIKRLMDEYGIQCEGELFSSSYSVLRNRISDRETDDMSFFNTTYVIGQRLWEIGRLTRKQFFASAGGKIEKLTDARGICVDPSEKLRLLSRAYYTIAYYASKRQYLSFPWVACWDVLDKVKRTTILKRGVTNLAIDPFADRLLSHIKLFVRKYEAKLKEFRERVFQIDFEGPEEEYERKCFLRRYAERYLGLDILLFFCSEWGQKQKLFELSPIREEHLCLFVVGIELSRGSFYETPKDWSNSPSSPSADISSSLGRRFFMFLEAMASLQSNRKEIFDFRHFGLEYQHFFNNGEWRVLQQVALDTYLHLVFSDQFDVVLPSTVEKENFSVKEEILEGSCFQLELPSTTVNDNFVEYYKLLEVLCKESGCERIMMRCHPRYRIWRRRLVPNGEFPRAMRILVTSWGKKQAIGQLRQLLAIKPQMDLSADHRLAVRIIPEVTLELFNELLDREKVNWAMEYQFNGINQIEEVEESSENAEEEEEIVEYYDDSE
;
A
#
# COMPACT_ATOMS: atom_id res chain seq x y z
N MET A 1 -24.08 -36.32 -9.55
CA MET A 1 -22.77 -37.01 -9.51
C MET A 1 -23.03 -38.46 -9.17
N SER A 2 -22.64 -39.43 -9.99
CA SER A 2 -23.09 -40.83 -9.81
C SER A 2 -22.01 -41.79 -9.28
N LEU A 3 -20.75 -41.35 -9.20
CA LEU A 3 -19.64 -42.17 -8.72
C LEU A 3 -18.88 -41.43 -7.61
N GLN A 4 -19.28 -41.64 -6.36
CA GLN A 4 -18.67 -41.03 -5.18
C GLN A 4 -18.34 -42.10 -4.13
N MET A 5 -17.38 -41.81 -3.27
CA MET A 5 -16.98 -42.67 -2.14
C MET A 5 -16.68 -41.80 -0.92
N LEU A 6 -16.99 -42.32 0.27
CA LEU A 6 -16.47 -41.83 1.53
C LEU A 6 -15.28 -42.69 1.96
N GLY A 7 -14.10 -42.07 2.03
CA GLY A 7 -12.84 -42.72 2.39
C GLY A 7 -12.51 -42.65 3.87
N PHE A 8 -11.21 -42.65 4.18
CA PHE A 8 -10.66 -42.43 5.51
C PHE A 8 -9.81 -41.15 5.54
N ASP A 9 -9.66 -40.54 6.71
CA ASP A 9 -8.70 -39.45 6.91
C ASP A 9 -7.28 -39.95 7.20
N PHE A 10 -6.29 -39.15 6.85
CA PHE A 10 -4.91 -39.37 7.26
C PHE A 10 -4.71 -38.87 8.69
N ILE A 11 -4.02 -39.65 9.51
CA ILE A 11 -3.94 -39.45 10.96
C ILE A 11 -2.48 -39.20 11.36
N GLY A 12 -2.26 -38.22 12.23
CA GLY A 12 -0.96 -37.85 12.79
C GLY A 12 -0.74 -38.36 14.23
N GLY A 13 0.16 -37.70 14.94
CA GLY A 13 0.41 -37.95 16.37
C GLY A 13 -0.72 -37.43 17.27
N PRO A 14 -0.65 -37.71 18.58
CA PRO A 14 -1.63 -37.22 19.55
C PRO A 14 -1.46 -35.71 19.84
N ASN A 15 -2.58 -35.01 19.99
CA ASN A 15 -2.67 -33.63 20.44
C ASN A 15 -2.62 -33.54 21.98
N SER A 16 -2.75 -32.32 22.53
CA SER A 16 -2.72 -32.09 23.99
C SER A 16 -3.87 -32.76 24.75
N ASN A 17 -4.96 -33.15 24.07
CA ASN A 17 -6.07 -33.90 24.65
C ASN A 17 -5.90 -35.43 24.52
N GLY A 18 -4.83 -35.90 23.86
CA GLY A 18 -4.59 -37.33 23.58
C GLY A 18 -5.32 -37.87 22.35
N GLU A 19 -6.04 -37.04 21.60
CA GLU A 19 -6.68 -37.41 20.34
C GLU A 19 -5.69 -37.24 19.18
N HIS A 20 -5.78 -38.09 18.16
CA HIS A 20 -4.88 -37.96 17.02
C HIS A 20 -5.26 -36.77 16.12
N TYR A 21 -4.27 -36.05 15.63
CA TYR A 21 -4.48 -35.03 14.61
C TYR A 21 -4.98 -35.62 13.29
N THR A 22 -5.85 -34.88 12.59
CA THR A 22 -6.29 -35.19 11.23
C THR A 22 -5.41 -34.43 10.22
N ILE A 23 -4.55 -35.13 9.48
CA ILE A 23 -3.65 -34.54 8.48
C ILE A 23 -4.42 -34.05 7.24
N SER A 24 -5.48 -34.76 6.85
CA SER A 24 -6.29 -34.46 5.66
C SER A 24 -7.56 -33.67 5.96
N ASP A 25 -7.64 -32.95 7.09
CA ASP A 25 -8.87 -32.31 7.56
C ASP A 25 -9.46 -31.36 6.51
N GLY A 26 -10.59 -31.73 5.91
CA GLY A 26 -11.26 -30.91 4.89
C GLY A 26 -10.81 -31.15 3.45
N CYS A 27 -9.83 -32.02 3.19
CA CYS A 27 -9.27 -32.26 1.85
C CYS A 27 -9.61 -33.65 1.28
N GLY A 28 -10.29 -33.69 0.14
CA GLY A 28 -10.59 -34.89 -0.63
C GLY A 28 -10.02 -34.83 -2.05
N CYS A 29 -10.43 -35.76 -2.92
CA CYS A 29 -9.93 -35.84 -4.28
C CYS A 29 -11.05 -35.95 -5.33
N MET A 30 -10.76 -35.51 -6.54
CA MET A 30 -11.58 -35.78 -7.71
C MET A 30 -10.72 -36.28 -8.86
N SER A 31 -11.32 -37.07 -9.74
CA SER A 31 -10.64 -37.50 -10.96
C SER A 31 -10.42 -36.33 -11.94
N MET A 32 -9.41 -36.43 -12.80
CA MET A 32 -9.16 -35.46 -13.87
C MET A 32 -10.40 -35.38 -14.79
N ALA A 33 -11.04 -36.50 -15.10
CA ALA A 33 -12.26 -36.51 -15.91
C ALA A 33 -13.41 -35.71 -15.27
N ALA A 34 -13.57 -35.78 -13.95
CA ALA A 34 -14.57 -34.99 -13.22
C ALA A 34 -14.21 -33.49 -13.22
N ALA A 35 -12.94 -33.15 -12.97
CA ALA A 35 -12.46 -31.78 -12.98
C ALA A 35 -12.68 -31.09 -14.34
N ARG A 36 -12.50 -31.82 -15.45
CA ARG A 36 -12.78 -31.29 -16.80
C ARG A 36 -14.26 -30.96 -17.01
N LYS A 37 -15.17 -31.80 -16.51
CA LYS A 37 -16.62 -31.55 -16.59
C LYS A 37 -17.01 -30.33 -15.77
N VAL A 38 -16.49 -30.22 -14.55
CA VAL A 38 -16.72 -29.05 -13.69
C VAL A 38 -16.19 -27.79 -14.37
N ALA A 39 -14.99 -27.83 -14.96
CA ALA A 39 -14.42 -26.71 -15.70
C ALA A 39 -15.29 -26.30 -16.91
N GLU A 40 -15.83 -27.27 -17.66
CA GLU A 40 -16.73 -27.01 -18.80
C GLU A 40 -18.04 -26.34 -18.35
N GLU A 41 -18.65 -26.81 -17.27
CA GLU A 41 -19.88 -26.22 -16.69
C GLU A 41 -19.64 -24.80 -16.13
N MET A 42 -18.42 -24.51 -15.66
CA MET A 42 -18.01 -23.19 -15.19
C MET A 42 -17.50 -22.25 -16.30
N GLU A 43 -17.60 -22.66 -17.57
CA GLU A 43 -17.08 -21.92 -18.73
C GLU A 43 -15.55 -21.66 -18.67
N LEU A 44 -14.81 -22.52 -17.97
CA LEU A 44 -13.35 -22.52 -17.88
C LEU A 44 -12.72 -23.39 -18.99
N ASP A 45 -11.39 -23.41 -19.10
CA ASP A 45 -10.69 -24.29 -20.06
C ASP A 45 -10.69 -25.75 -19.58
N PRO A 46 -11.43 -26.68 -20.23
CA PRO A 46 -11.47 -28.07 -19.81
C PRO A 46 -10.15 -28.81 -20.09
N MET A 47 -9.23 -28.27 -20.89
CA MET A 47 -7.92 -28.89 -21.08
C MET A 47 -6.97 -28.63 -19.91
N ASN A 48 -7.19 -27.53 -19.20
CA ASN A 48 -6.40 -27.10 -18.04
C ASN A 48 -7.34 -26.75 -16.88
N PRO A 49 -8.05 -27.75 -16.30
CA PRO A 49 -8.97 -27.49 -15.19
C PRO A 49 -8.19 -27.01 -13.95
N PRO A 50 -8.83 -26.22 -13.06
CA PRO A 50 -8.24 -25.85 -11.77
C PRO A 50 -7.82 -27.09 -10.97
N SER A 51 -6.62 -27.07 -10.38
CA SER A 51 -6.06 -28.20 -9.64
C SER A 51 -6.79 -28.49 -8.32
N CYS A 52 -7.47 -27.49 -7.77
CA CYS A 52 -8.26 -27.60 -6.56
C CYS A 52 -9.54 -26.77 -6.67
N ILE A 53 -10.66 -27.29 -6.16
CA ILE A 53 -11.91 -26.56 -6.00
C ILE A 53 -12.39 -26.64 -4.56
N GLN A 54 -12.87 -25.52 -4.03
CA GLN A 54 -13.62 -25.47 -2.78
C GLN A 54 -15.10 -25.68 -3.11
N PHE A 55 -15.75 -26.60 -2.40
CA PHE A 55 -17.11 -27.04 -2.74
C PHE A 55 -18.06 -27.08 -1.53
N ARG A 56 -19.35 -27.13 -1.85
CA ARG A 56 -20.43 -27.55 -0.96
C ARG A 56 -21.28 -28.58 -1.69
N TYR A 57 -21.63 -29.66 -0.99
CA TYR A 57 -22.48 -30.71 -1.54
C TYR A 57 -23.19 -31.42 -0.40
N ALA A 58 -24.52 -31.28 -0.30
CA ALA A 58 -25.30 -31.90 0.76
C ALA A 58 -24.71 -31.56 2.15
N GLY A 59 -24.36 -32.57 2.96
CA GLY A 59 -23.68 -32.41 4.26
C GLY A 59 -22.16 -32.21 4.18
N TYR A 60 -21.57 -32.17 2.98
CA TYR A 60 -20.13 -32.10 2.75
C TYR A 60 -19.64 -30.69 2.46
N LYS A 61 -18.52 -30.34 3.11
CA LYS A 61 -17.75 -29.11 2.91
C LYS A 61 -16.25 -29.45 2.87
N GLY A 62 -15.54 -28.82 1.92
CA GLY A 62 -14.08 -28.79 1.95
C GLY A 62 -13.50 -28.41 0.60
N VAL A 63 -12.32 -28.95 0.32
CA VAL A 63 -11.69 -28.88 -1.00
C VAL A 63 -11.53 -30.25 -1.66
N LEU A 64 -11.46 -30.26 -2.98
CA LEU A 64 -11.14 -31.45 -3.78
C LEU A 64 -9.95 -31.14 -4.68
N SER A 65 -8.88 -31.90 -4.53
CA SER A 65 -7.70 -31.84 -5.40
C SER A 65 -7.83 -32.83 -6.57
N ILE A 66 -7.23 -32.51 -7.72
CA ILE A 66 -7.18 -33.45 -8.84
C ILE A 66 -6.26 -34.61 -8.48
N ASN A 67 -6.74 -35.85 -8.63
CA ASN A 67 -5.95 -37.07 -8.49
C ASN A 67 -6.09 -37.97 -9.74
N PRO A 68 -5.10 -37.99 -10.64
CA PRO A 68 -5.11 -38.82 -11.85
C PRO A 68 -5.18 -40.33 -11.58
N ASN A 69 -4.81 -40.78 -10.38
CA ASN A 69 -4.87 -42.20 -10.01
C ASN A 69 -6.31 -42.71 -9.96
N LEU A 70 -7.30 -41.85 -9.70
CA LEU A 70 -8.72 -42.23 -9.77
C LEU A 70 -9.14 -42.58 -11.21
N ASP A 71 -8.60 -41.89 -12.22
CA ASP A 71 -8.83 -42.24 -13.63
C ASP A 71 -8.10 -43.52 -14.02
N ALA A 72 -6.89 -43.73 -13.51
CA ALA A 72 -6.14 -44.96 -13.71
C ALA A 72 -6.87 -46.16 -13.10
N ALA A 73 -7.41 -46.00 -11.89
CA ALA A 73 -8.24 -46.98 -11.20
C ALA A 73 -9.49 -47.36 -11.99
N LYS A 74 -10.23 -46.39 -12.52
CA LYS A 74 -11.37 -46.65 -13.42
C LYS A 74 -10.98 -47.46 -14.64
N LYS A 75 -9.89 -47.07 -15.32
CA LYS A 75 -9.39 -47.81 -16.49
C LYS A 75 -8.95 -49.23 -16.14
N CYS A 76 -8.42 -49.46 -14.94
CA CYS A 76 -8.05 -50.78 -14.45
C CYS A 76 -9.29 -51.63 -14.18
N PHE A 77 -10.24 -51.08 -13.42
CA PHE A 77 -11.53 -51.70 -13.10
C PHE A 77 -12.29 -52.11 -14.37
N ASP A 78 -12.42 -51.18 -15.34
CA ASP A 78 -13.13 -51.41 -16.59
C ASP A 78 -12.41 -52.44 -17.50
N LYS A 79 -11.11 -52.72 -17.28
CA LYS A 79 -10.37 -53.78 -17.97
C LYS A 79 -10.53 -55.14 -17.29
N LEU A 80 -10.46 -55.18 -15.97
CA LEU A 80 -10.51 -56.41 -15.16
C LEU A 80 -11.92 -57.00 -15.09
N HIS A 81 -12.95 -56.16 -15.03
CA HIS A 81 -14.35 -56.60 -14.87
C HIS A 81 -15.17 -56.64 -16.16
N LYS A 82 -14.52 -56.87 -17.30
CA LYS A 82 -15.24 -57.31 -18.51
C LYS A 82 -15.86 -58.71 -18.35
N GLU A 83 -15.36 -59.51 -17.41
CA GLU A 83 -15.92 -60.80 -17.00
C GLU A 83 -16.46 -60.68 -15.58
N LYS A 84 -17.77 -60.90 -15.41
CA LYS A 84 -18.55 -60.58 -14.20
C LYS A 84 -18.10 -61.42 -13.00
N SER A 85 -17.44 -60.78 -12.04
CA SER A 85 -17.39 -61.25 -10.65
C SER A 85 -18.26 -60.34 -9.80
N GLU A 86 -19.27 -60.90 -9.12
CA GLU A 86 -20.29 -60.16 -8.35
C GLU A 86 -19.79 -59.64 -6.98
N LYS A 87 -18.52 -59.87 -6.62
CA LYS A 87 -17.98 -59.52 -5.28
C LYS A 87 -17.20 -58.21 -5.20
N GLU A 88 -16.83 -57.61 -6.34
CA GLU A 88 -15.92 -56.45 -6.35
C GLU A 88 -16.64 -55.19 -6.86
N THR A 89 -16.72 -54.16 -6.02
CA THR A 89 -17.39 -52.88 -6.34
C THR A 89 -16.39 -51.85 -6.87
N ARG A 90 -16.87 -50.82 -7.59
CA ARG A 90 -16.02 -49.70 -8.06
C ARG A 90 -15.31 -48.99 -6.90
N GLU A 91 -15.98 -48.92 -5.76
CA GLU A 91 -15.46 -48.39 -4.51
C GLU A 91 -14.23 -49.16 -4.02
N SER A 92 -14.24 -50.50 -4.08
CA SER A 92 -13.10 -51.34 -3.66
C SER A 92 -11.79 -51.01 -4.39
N TYR A 93 -11.88 -50.47 -5.61
CA TYR A 93 -10.73 -50.06 -6.43
C TYR A 93 -10.48 -48.54 -6.44
N MET A 94 -11.23 -47.75 -5.66
CA MET A 94 -11.25 -46.28 -5.77
C MET A 94 -11.58 -45.77 -7.19
N ALA A 95 -12.36 -46.54 -7.96
CA ALA A 95 -12.76 -46.22 -9.33
C ALA A 95 -13.95 -45.23 -9.38
N VAL A 96 -13.80 -44.09 -8.71
CA VAL A 96 -14.83 -43.07 -8.46
C VAL A 96 -14.50 -41.71 -9.07
N ASP A 97 -15.50 -40.86 -9.31
CA ASP A 97 -15.31 -39.48 -9.77
C ASP A 97 -14.88 -38.56 -8.63
N PHE A 98 -15.47 -38.76 -7.44
CA PHE A 98 -15.26 -37.97 -6.23
C PHE A 98 -14.91 -38.88 -5.04
N TYR A 99 -13.90 -38.50 -4.27
CA TYR A 99 -13.45 -39.16 -3.06
C TYR A 99 -13.52 -38.17 -1.91
N PHE A 100 -14.54 -38.32 -1.07
CA PHE A 100 -14.76 -37.50 0.12
C PHE A 100 -14.12 -38.15 1.35
N ARG A 101 -13.84 -37.36 2.39
CA ARG A 101 -13.32 -37.86 3.67
C ARG A 101 -14.26 -37.56 4.84
N PRO A 102 -14.20 -38.33 5.95
CA PRO A 102 -15.03 -38.11 7.14
C PRO A 102 -14.96 -36.67 7.66
N SER A 103 -13.76 -36.07 7.69
CA SER A 103 -13.55 -34.66 8.06
C SER A 103 -14.35 -33.65 7.24
N GLN A 104 -14.74 -34.00 6.00
CA GLN A 104 -15.55 -33.15 5.13
C GLN A 104 -17.05 -33.22 5.43
N LYS A 105 -17.52 -34.27 6.11
CA LYS A 105 -18.94 -34.48 6.42
C LYS A 105 -19.31 -33.74 7.71
N LYS A 106 -20.12 -32.69 7.61
CA LYS A 106 -20.45 -31.81 8.75
C LYS A 106 -21.77 -32.18 9.44
N PHE A 107 -22.69 -32.80 8.70
CA PHE A 107 -23.95 -33.33 9.23
C PHE A 107 -24.50 -34.44 8.33
N GLU A 108 -25.34 -35.29 8.90
CA GLU A 108 -26.02 -36.39 8.20
C GLU A 108 -27.27 -35.89 7.47
N ILE A 109 -27.52 -36.45 6.28
CA ILE A 109 -28.70 -36.20 5.46
C ILE A 109 -29.24 -37.55 4.98
N GLN A 110 -30.56 -37.66 4.78
CA GLN A 110 -31.15 -38.88 4.22
C GLN A 110 -30.65 -39.10 2.78
N GLU A 111 -30.34 -40.36 2.41
CA GLU A 111 -29.74 -40.68 1.10
C GLU A 111 -30.59 -40.20 -0.10
N GLU A 112 -31.92 -40.23 0.03
CA GLU A 112 -32.83 -39.78 -1.01
C GLU A 112 -32.73 -38.27 -1.27
N GLU A 113 -32.55 -37.49 -0.20
CA GLU A 113 -32.38 -36.04 -0.26
C GLU A 113 -30.98 -35.66 -0.75
N GLU A 114 -29.94 -36.39 -0.33
CA GLU A 114 -28.57 -36.19 -0.79
C GLU A 114 -28.47 -36.26 -2.32
N ARG A 115 -29.17 -37.22 -2.94
CA ARG A 115 -29.18 -37.39 -4.41
C ARG A 115 -29.84 -36.24 -5.17
N LEU A 116 -30.68 -35.45 -4.49
CA LEU A 116 -31.34 -34.26 -5.06
C LEU A 116 -30.48 -33.00 -4.91
N CYS A 117 -29.47 -33.02 -4.03
CA CYS A 117 -28.58 -31.88 -3.82
C CYS A 117 -27.73 -31.58 -5.06
N ARG A 118 -27.47 -30.30 -5.28
CA ARG A 118 -26.53 -29.83 -6.30
C ARG A 118 -25.14 -29.73 -5.72
N PHE A 119 -24.15 -29.94 -6.58
CA PHE A 119 -22.76 -29.67 -6.25
C PHE A 119 -22.46 -28.21 -6.56
N GLU A 120 -21.99 -27.48 -5.56
CA GLU A 120 -21.76 -26.05 -5.64
C GLU A 120 -20.27 -25.76 -5.50
N VAL A 121 -19.71 -25.06 -6.49
CA VAL A 121 -18.33 -24.58 -6.42
C VAL A 121 -18.32 -23.19 -5.81
N VAL A 122 -17.61 -23.05 -4.70
CA VAL A 122 -17.46 -21.77 -3.99
C VAL A 122 -16.31 -20.96 -4.59
N LYS A 123 -15.15 -21.60 -4.76
CA LYS A 123 -13.92 -21.00 -5.29
C LYS A 123 -13.05 -22.09 -5.92
N TYR A 124 -12.10 -21.70 -6.77
CA TYR A 124 -11.18 -22.62 -7.43
C TYR A 124 -9.75 -22.06 -7.40
N SER A 125 -8.76 -22.95 -7.50
CA SER A 125 -7.33 -22.58 -7.52
C SER A 125 -7.02 -21.68 -8.73
N ALA A 126 -6.41 -20.53 -8.47
CA ALA A 126 -5.97 -19.58 -9.48
C ALA A 126 -4.78 -18.75 -8.96
N PRO A 127 -4.03 -18.06 -9.83
CA PRO A 127 -2.99 -17.12 -9.43
C PRO A 127 -3.54 -15.95 -8.60
N VAL A 128 -3.27 -15.95 -7.29
CA VAL A 128 -3.69 -14.88 -6.38
C VAL A 128 -2.47 -14.09 -5.86
N PRO A 129 -2.47 -12.75 -5.98
CA PRO A 129 -1.35 -11.92 -5.51
C PRO A 129 -1.27 -11.94 -3.99
N LEU A 130 -0.05 -11.88 -3.46
CA LEU A 130 0.22 -11.86 -2.03
C LEU A 130 0.52 -10.44 -1.53
N PHE A 131 -0.16 -10.05 -0.46
CA PHE A 131 0.10 -8.81 0.27
C PHE A 131 0.42 -9.12 1.73
N LEU A 132 1.44 -8.45 2.26
CA LEU A 132 1.73 -8.45 3.69
C LEU A 132 0.68 -7.62 4.44
N ASN A 133 0.52 -7.86 5.74
CA ASN A 133 -0.36 -7.08 6.61
C ASN A 133 0.36 -6.72 7.91
N LYS A 134 -0.23 -5.82 8.71
CA LYS A 134 0.39 -5.37 9.98
C LYS A 134 0.75 -6.52 10.94
N PRO A 135 -0.10 -7.54 11.16
CA PRO A 135 0.25 -8.68 12.00
C PRO A 135 1.45 -9.49 11.48
N LEU A 136 1.49 -9.79 10.19
CA LEU A 136 2.60 -10.53 9.58
C LEU A 136 3.91 -9.72 9.63
N ILE A 137 3.86 -8.41 9.35
CA ILE A 137 5.02 -7.51 9.48
C ILE A 137 5.50 -7.47 10.94
N ASN A 138 4.59 -7.45 11.91
CA ASN A 138 4.92 -7.49 13.33
C ASN A 138 5.65 -8.79 13.71
N ILE A 139 5.22 -9.94 13.18
CA ILE A 139 5.89 -11.22 13.39
C ILE A 139 7.28 -11.21 12.72
N LEU A 140 7.37 -10.78 11.46
CA LEU A 140 8.65 -10.69 10.73
C LEU A 140 9.66 -9.80 11.46
N ASP A 141 9.23 -8.65 11.99
CA ASP A 141 10.07 -7.72 12.75
C ASP A 141 10.60 -8.35 14.05
N GLN A 142 9.70 -8.94 14.85
CA GLN A 142 10.06 -9.39 16.19
C GLN A 142 10.74 -10.76 16.19
N VAL A 143 10.30 -11.71 15.37
CA VAL A 143 10.89 -13.06 15.30
C VAL A 143 12.29 -13.00 14.68
N SER A 144 12.49 -12.18 13.65
CA SER A 144 13.84 -12.00 13.07
C SER A 144 14.83 -11.42 14.08
N LYS A 145 14.40 -10.44 14.89
CA LYS A 145 15.21 -9.89 16.00
C LYS A 145 15.59 -10.94 17.03
N LEU A 146 14.73 -11.92 17.29
CA LEU A 146 15.01 -13.02 18.21
C LEU A 146 15.97 -14.08 17.64
N HIS A 147 16.13 -14.14 16.31
CA HIS A 147 17.02 -15.11 15.65
C HIS A 147 18.45 -14.58 15.57
N SER A 148 18.64 -13.40 14.98
CA SER A 148 19.95 -12.73 14.88
C SER A 148 19.79 -11.27 14.42
N VAL A 149 20.77 -10.43 14.76
CA VAL A 149 20.81 -9.03 14.30
C VAL A 149 20.89 -8.95 12.76
N GLU A 150 21.70 -9.79 12.13
CA GLU A 150 21.85 -9.84 10.68
C GLU A 150 20.54 -10.17 9.96
N SER A 151 19.77 -11.14 10.48
CA SER A 151 18.46 -11.50 9.89
C SER A 151 17.43 -10.40 10.06
N TYR A 152 17.44 -9.74 11.22
CA TYR A 152 16.59 -8.59 11.50
C TYR A 152 16.87 -7.43 10.53
N GLU A 153 18.14 -7.05 10.35
CA GLU A 153 18.53 -5.98 9.44
C GLU A 153 18.18 -6.31 7.98
N ARG A 154 18.44 -7.55 7.56
CA ARG A 154 18.11 -8.06 6.23
C ARG A 154 16.60 -7.96 5.94
N ILE A 155 15.76 -8.52 6.81
CA ILE A 155 14.30 -8.54 6.64
C ILE A 155 13.73 -7.11 6.70
N CYS A 156 14.16 -6.29 7.66
CA CYS A 156 13.75 -4.89 7.74
C CYS A 156 14.11 -4.13 6.46
N LYS A 157 15.36 -4.26 5.98
CA LYS A 157 15.80 -3.63 4.72
C LYS A 157 14.96 -4.10 3.54
N ARG A 158 14.67 -5.41 3.45
CA ARG A 158 13.84 -5.97 2.38
C ARG A 158 12.42 -5.42 2.40
N LEU A 159 11.79 -5.30 3.57
CA LEU A 159 10.44 -4.77 3.71
C LEU A 159 10.35 -3.29 3.30
N HIS A 160 11.35 -2.48 3.65
CA HIS A 160 11.47 -1.12 3.11
C HIS A 160 11.60 -1.10 1.59
N MET A 161 12.43 -1.98 1.01
CA MET A 161 12.57 -2.08 -0.46
C MET A 161 11.27 -2.51 -1.16
N LEU A 162 10.51 -3.41 -0.56
CA LEU A 162 9.21 -3.83 -1.10
C LEU A 162 8.20 -2.67 -1.06
N LEU A 163 8.23 -1.87 0.02
CA LEU A 163 7.44 -0.65 0.11
C LEU A 163 7.83 0.37 -0.97
N ASP A 164 9.12 0.62 -1.20
CA ASP A 164 9.63 1.48 -2.29
C ASP A 164 9.09 1.02 -3.63
N LYS A 165 9.26 -0.27 -3.93
CA LYS A 165 8.82 -0.86 -5.20
C LYS A 165 7.32 -0.69 -5.39
N HIS A 166 6.53 -0.82 -4.32
CA HIS A 166 5.09 -0.58 -4.37
C HIS A 166 4.78 0.90 -4.67
N ILE A 167 5.39 1.84 -3.94
CA ILE A 167 5.17 3.29 -4.15
C ILE A 167 5.60 3.71 -5.56
N PHE A 168 6.77 3.31 -6.03
CA PHE A 168 7.25 3.62 -7.37
C PHE A 168 6.40 2.96 -8.45
N SER A 169 5.90 1.73 -8.22
CA SER A 169 4.93 1.11 -9.12
C SER A 169 3.65 1.94 -9.24
N LEU A 170 3.14 2.50 -8.13
CA LEU A 170 1.98 3.40 -8.18
C LEU A 170 2.32 4.69 -8.94
N CYS A 171 3.47 5.32 -8.65
CA CYS A 171 3.94 6.54 -9.34
C CYS A 171 4.10 6.32 -10.85
N SER A 172 4.63 5.17 -11.25
CA SER A 172 4.87 4.85 -12.66
C SER A 172 3.59 4.76 -13.49
N THR A 173 2.42 4.58 -12.86
CA THR A 173 1.12 4.64 -13.58
C THR A 173 0.76 6.05 -14.07
N LEU A 174 1.43 7.09 -13.56
CA LEU A 174 1.23 8.49 -13.95
C LEU A 174 2.25 8.98 -15.00
N THR A 175 3.33 8.23 -15.23
CA THR A 175 4.42 8.61 -16.14
C THR A 175 4.61 7.64 -17.30
N ASP A 176 4.29 6.36 -17.13
CA ASP A 176 4.42 5.32 -18.14
C ASP A 176 3.05 4.96 -18.74
N GLU A 177 2.94 5.11 -20.05
CA GLU A 177 1.71 4.91 -20.82
C GLU A 177 1.20 3.45 -20.81
N LEU A 178 2.11 2.47 -20.84
CA LEU A 178 1.72 1.06 -20.77
C LEU A 178 1.16 0.71 -19.39
N ARG A 179 1.79 1.25 -18.33
CA ARG A 179 1.33 1.06 -16.95
C ARG A 179 0.03 1.81 -16.68
N ALA A 180 -0.13 3.02 -17.23
CA ALA A 180 -1.37 3.78 -17.19
C ALA A 180 -2.52 3.00 -17.83
N ARG A 181 -2.32 2.48 -19.05
CA ARG A 181 -3.33 1.65 -19.75
C ARG A 181 -3.71 0.42 -18.95
N LYS A 182 -2.70 -0.34 -18.46
CA LYS A 182 -2.95 -1.50 -17.61
C LYS A 182 -3.76 -1.13 -16.37
N ARG A 183 -3.38 -0.05 -15.68
CA ARG A 183 -4.09 0.39 -14.47
C ARG A 183 -5.53 0.80 -14.77
N LEU A 184 -5.78 1.56 -15.85
CA LEU A 184 -7.13 1.92 -16.26
C LEU A 184 -7.99 0.70 -16.63
N SER A 185 -7.39 -0.32 -17.24
CA SER A 185 -8.09 -1.58 -17.60
C SER A 185 -8.54 -2.42 -16.39
N GLU A 186 -7.92 -2.21 -15.23
CA GLU A 186 -8.27 -2.81 -13.93
C GLU A 186 -9.39 -2.04 -13.20
N LEU A 187 -9.64 -0.78 -13.58
CA LEU A 187 -10.70 0.05 -13.02
C LEU A 187 -12.04 -0.24 -13.72
N PRO A 188 -13.18 0.19 -13.15
CA PRO A 188 -14.47 0.00 -13.80
C PRO A 188 -14.50 0.58 -15.22
N ARG A 189 -14.92 -0.24 -16.18
CA ARG A 189 -14.85 0.06 -17.61
C ARG A 189 -16.03 0.93 -18.05
N TYR A 190 -15.84 2.24 -18.00
CA TYR A 190 -16.75 3.23 -18.63
C TYR A 190 -16.30 3.62 -20.04
N VAL A 191 -15.01 3.47 -20.31
CA VAL A 191 -14.34 3.68 -21.59
C VAL A 191 -13.57 2.40 -21.91
N GLU A 192 -13.60 1.94 -23.16
CA GLU A 192 -12.80 0.80 -23.59
C GLU A 192 -11.36 1.25 -23.86
N TYR A 193 -10.57 1.35 -22.77
CA TYR A 193 -9.19 1.86 -22.81
C TYR A 193 -8.27 1.08 -23.75
N ASP A 194 -8.50 -0.23 -23.91
CA ASP A 194 -7.72 -1.11 -24.79
C ASP A 194 -7.88 -0.76 -26.28
N MET A 195 -8.90 0.02 -26.64
CA MET A 195 -9.19 0.42 -28.03
C MET A 195 -8.67 1.83 -28.38
N LEU A 196 -8.13 2.56 -27.40
CA LEU A 196 -7.59 3.91 -27.57
C LEU A 196 -6.09 3.85 -27.90
N ASP A 197 -5.77 3.91 -29.19
CA ASP A 197 -4.37 3.82 -29.67
C ASP A 197 -3.73 5.21 -29.86
N ALA A 198 -4.52 6.26 -30.11
CA ALA A 198 -3.99 7.60 -30.38
C ALA A 198 -3.94 8.51 -29.14
N ILE A 199 -4.57 8.10 -28.04
CA ILE A 199 -4.63 8.89 -26.80
C ILE A 199 -3.46 8.52 -25.90
N ASN A 200 -2.80 9.54 -25.35
CA ASN A 200 -1.81 9.39 -24.29
C ASN A 200 -2.49 9.64 -22.95
N PHE A 201 -2.82 8.59 -22.20
CA PHE A 201 -3.49 8.64 -20.90
C PHE A 201 -2.71 9.44 -19.86
N THR A 202 -1.38 9.43 -19.94
CA THR A 202 -0.50 10.16 -19.02
C THR A 202 -0.58 11.69 -19.19
N GLN A 203 -0.92 12.16 -20.39
CA GLN A 203 -1.02 13.59 -20.76
C GLN A 203 -2.46 14.10 -20.74
N GLU A 204 -3.43 13.24 -21.06
CA GLU A 204 -4.82 13.62 -21.16
C GLU A 204 -5.40 13.97 -19.76
N PRO A 205 -5.92 15.19 -19.54
CA PRO A 205 -6.31 15.66 -18.20
C PRO A 205 -7.33 14.80 -17.46
N PHE A 206 -8.32 14.22 -18.14
CA PHE A 206 -9.34 13.37 -17.49
C PHE A 206 -8.74 12.03 -17.05
N PHE A 207 -8.03 11.32 -17.92
CA PHE A 207 -7.42 10.04 -17.58
C PHE A 207 -6.35 10.20 -16.50
N ARG A 208 -5.57 11.29 -16.55
CA ARG A 208 -4.63 11.65 -15.50
C ARG A 208 -5.33 11.91 -14.17
N LEU A 209 -6.49 12.59 -14.16
CA LEU A 209 -7.30 12.80 -12.95
C LEU A 209 -7.78 11.46 -12.33
N VAL A 210 -8.23 10.53 -13.17
CA VAL A 210 -8.63 9.17 -12.73
C VAL A 210 -7.45 8.39 -12.16
N LEU A 211 -6.30 8.39 -12.83
CA LEU A 211 -5.08 7.74 -12.36
C LEU A 211 -4.58 8.34 -11.04
N ARG A 212 -4.62 9.66 -10.89
CA ARG A 212 -4.25 10.37 -9.65
C ARG A 212 -5.17 9.98 -8.49
N ALA A 213 -6.48 9.96 -8.72
CA ALA A 213 -7.45 9.54 -7.70
C ALA A 213 -7.24 8.07 -7.29
N ALA A 214 -7.05 7.18 -8.26
CA ALA A 214 -6.74 5.77 -8.02
C ALA A 214 -5.42 5.60 -7.23
N GLY A 215 -4.38 6.35 -7.58
CA GLY A 215 -3.10 6.37 -6.87
C GLY A 215 -3.24 6.86 -5.43
N ARG A 216 -3.98 7.95 -5.21
CA ARG A 216 -4.27 8.52 -3.89
C ARG A 216 -4.95 7.52 -2.97
N VAL A 217 -6.01 6.86 -3.44
CA VAL A 217 -6.72 5.85 -2.64
C VAL A 217 -5.87 4.61 -2.43
N SER A 218 -5.05 4.21 -3.39
CA SER A 218 -4.12 3.09 -3.22
C SER A 218 -3.10 3.39 -2.12
N LEU A 219 -2.56 4.61 -2.07
CA LEU A 219 -1.67 5.06 -0.99
C LEU A 219 -2.38 5.19 0.35
N PHE A 220 -3.63 5.67 0.36
CA PHE A 220 -4.45 5.70 1.57
C PHE A 220 -4.71 4.30 2.12
N LYS A 221 -5.07 3.33 1.26
CA LYS A 221 -5.23 1.92 1.63
C LYS A 221 -3.91 1.32 2.13
N LEU A 222 -2.79 1.66 1.49
CA LEU A 222 -1.46 1.25 1.92
C LEU A 222 -1.13 1.83 3.30
N ARG A 223 -1.48 3.09 3.58
CA ARG A 223 -1.32 3.73 4.90
C ARG A 223 -2.15 3.00 5.97
N GLN A 224 -3.43 2.78 5.69
CA GLN A 224 -4.36 2.17 6.65
C GLN A 224 -4.07 0.69 6.93
N LYS A 225 -3.81 -0.12 5.89
CA LYS A 225 -3.68 -1.59 6.03
C LYS A 225 -2.23 -2.08 6.02
N LEU A 226 -1.27 -1.24 5.61
CA LEU A 226 0.12 -1.65 5.29
C LEU A 226 0.16 -2.90 4.39
N ALA A 227 -0.74 -2.92 3.41
CA ALA A 227 -0.86 -3.98 2.41
C ALA A 227 0.30 -3.92 1.40
N ILE A 228 1.51 -4.33 1.81
CA ILE A 228 2.70 -4.29 0.96
C ILE A 228 2.68 -5.49 0.01
N ALA A 229 2.68 -5.23 -1.29
CA ALA A 229 2.66 -6.27 -2.32
C ALA A 229 4.00 -7.03 -2.38
N ILE A 230 3.94 -8.36 -2.36
CA ILE A 230 5.06 -9.21 -2.74
C ILE A 230 5.04 -9.40 -4.26
N PRO A 231 6.18 -9.27 -4.97
CA PRO A 231 6.24 -9.56 -6.40
C PRO A 231 5.74 -10.98 -6.71
N TYR A 232 4.93 -11.14 -7.74
CA TYR A 232 4.28 -12.42 -8.07
C TYR A 232 5.26 -13.56 -8.40
N GLN A 233 6.53 -13.22 -8.70
CA GLN A 233 7.62 -14.17 -8.91
C GLN A 233 8.30 -14.62 -7.62
N LEU A 234 7.94 -14.05 -6.47
CA LEU A 234 8.55 -14.29 -5.16
C LEU A 234 7.52 -14.71 -4.10
N GLY A 235 6.21 -14.60 -4.39
CA GLY A 235 5.19 -15.10 -3.49
C GLY A 235 3.78 -15.01 -4.05
N ARG A 236 2.89 -15.88 -3.55
CA ARG A 236 1.48 -16.02 -3.94
C ARG A 236 0.61 -16.50 -2.79
N VAL A 237 -0.68 -16.28 -2.92
CA VAL A 237 -1.69 -16.94 -2.08
C VAL A 237 -2.17 -18.20 -2.79
N MET A 238 -2.21 -19.33 -2.08
CA MET A 238 -2.56 -20.64 -2.66
C MET A 238 -3.42 -21.46 -1.70
N PHE A 239 -4.31 -22.31 -2.23
CA PHE A 239 -5.01 -23.32 -1.42
C PHE A 239 -4.03 -24.37 -0.90
N GLY A 240 -4.20 -24.76 0.36
CA GLY A 240 -3.56 -25.96 0.89
C GLY A 240 -4.28 -27.22 0.44
N ILE A 241 -3.50 -28.23 0.06
CA ILE A 241 -3.99 -29.59 -0.20
C ILE A 241 -3.00 -30.62 0.36
N VAL A 242 -3.45 -31.87 0.48
CA VAL A 242 -2.62 -32.98 0.96
C VAL A 242 -2.00 -33.77 -0.21
N ASP A 243 -0.80 -34.29 0.00
CA ASP A 243 -0.12 -35.19 -0.92
C ASP A 243 -0.75 -36.60 -0.93
N GLU A 244 -1.47 -36.93 -1.99
CA GLU A 244 -2.03 -38.28 -2.19
C GLU A 244 -1.01 -39.31 -2.70
N THR A 245 0.18 -38.87 -3.10
CA THR A 245 1.20 -39.71 -3.75
C THR A 245 2.20 -40.30 -2.77
N ASP A 246 2.19 -39.89 -1.50
CA ASP A 246 3.12 -40.33 -0.44
C ASP A 246 4.59 -39.88 -0.57
N SER A 247 4.86 -38.98 -1.51
CA SER A 247 6.21 -38.59 -1.90
C SER A 247 6.85 -37.53 -0.98
N LEU A 248 6.06 -36.70 -0.29
CA LEU A 248 6.58 -35.63 0.57
C LEU A 248 6.83 -36.11 2.01
N GLN A 249 8.01 -35.78 2.55
CA GLN A 249 8.35 -36.00 3.97
C GLN A 249 7.94 -34.82 4.85
N TYR A 250 7.94 -35.03 6.16
CA TYR A 250 7.68 -33.96 7.13
C TYR A 250 8.69 -32.81 6.98
N GLY A 251 8.20 -31.58 6.88
CA GLY A 251 8.98 -30.37 6.63
C GLY A 251 9.17 -30.04 5.14
N GLN A 252 8.74 -30.92 4.23
CA GLN A 252 8.80 -30.71 2.79
C GLN A 252 7.43 -30.31 2.22
N ILE A 253 7.45 -29.51 1.17
CA ILE A 253 6.25 -29.09 0.44
C ILE A 253 6.49 -29.20 -1.07
N PHE A 254 5.41 -29.21 -1.86
CA PHE A 254 5.48 -29.01 -3.30
C PHE A 254 4.69 -27.77 -3.71
N VAL A 255 5.31 -26.93 -4.53
CA VAL A 255 4.70 -25.70 -5.07
C VAL A 255 5.07 -25.55 -6.54
N GLN A 256 4.04 -25.44 -7.38
CA GLN A 256 4.17 -25.14 -8.79
C GLN A 256 3.15 -24.05 -9.15
N TYR A 257 3.60 -23.00 -9.83
CA TYR A 257 2.75 -21.86 -10.18
C TYR A 257 2.80 -21.52 -11.67
N SER A 258 1.73 -20.88 -12.15
CA SER A 258 1.64 -20.40 -13.54
C SER A 258 2.28 -19.02 -13.70
N ASN A 259 3.14 -18.80 -14.72
CA ASN A 259 3.91 -17.56 -14.86
C ASN A 259 3.06 -16.28 -15.11
N GLU A 260 1.81 -16.41 -15.59
CA GLU A 260 0.96 -15.27 -15.92
C GLU A 260 -0.16 -15.05 -14.90
N MET A 261 -0.19 -13.87 -14.29
CA MET A 261 -1.29 -13.43 -13.41
C MET A 261 -2.57 -13.06 -14.18
N ALA A 262 -2.47 -12.84 -15.50
CA ALA A 262 -3.53 -12.25 -16.33
C ALA A 262 -4.57 -13.25 -16.86
N ALA A 263 -4.38 -14.56 -16.64
CA ALA A 263 -5.22 -15.59 -17.25
C ALA A 263 -6.62 -15.73 -16.63
N PHE A 264 -6.91 -15.06 -15.51
CA PHE A 264 -8.15 -15.28 -14.73
C PHE A 264 -9.01 -14.04 -14.48
N ASN A 265 -8.74 -12.91 -15.14
CA ASN A 265 -9.66 -11.77 -15.09
C ASN A 265 -11.02 -12.16 -15.69
N HIS A 266 -12.06 -12.08 -14.86
CA HIS A 266 -13.44 -12.42 -15.18
C HIS A 266 -13.89 -11.89 -16.55
N GLY A 267 -14.34 -12.80 -17.42
CA GLY A 267 -15.30 -12.48 -18.49
C GLY A 267 -14.81 -12.64 -19.93
N LYS A 268 -13.51 -12.80 -20.21
CA LYS A 268 -13.04 -13.14 -21.58
C LYS A 268 -11.87 -14.11 -21.52
N ALA A 269 -12.20 -15.39 -21.64
CA ALA A 269 -11.24 -16.45 -21.90
C ALA A 269 -10.47 -16.16 -23.20
N ASN A 270 -9.28 -15.56 -23.09
CA ASN A 270 -8.29 -15.69 -24.15
C ASN A 270 -7.83 -17.15 -24.11
N LYS A 271 -8.48 -17.98 -24.94
CA LYS A 271 -8.29 -19.44 -25.10
C LYS A 271 -6.89 -19.87 -25.56
N ARG A 272 -5.86 -19.04 -25.44
CA ARG A 272 -4.54 -19.31 -25.98
C ARG A 272 -3.46 -18.76 -25.06
N HIS A 273 -2.74 -19.72 -24.47
CA HIS A 273 -1.46 -19.60 -23.73
C HIS A 273 -1.65 -19.62 -22.21
N PHE A 274 -1.76 -20.82 -21.64
CA PHE A 274 -1.33 -21.01 -20.26
C PHE A 274 0.17 -20.71 -20.22
N GLY A 275 0.56 -19.72 -19.43
CA GLY A 275 1.96 -19.35 -19.24
C GLY A 275 2.82 -20.54 -18.76
N LYS A 276 4.13 -20.44 -18.96
CA LYS A 276 5.12 -21.41 -18.48
C LYS A 276 4.86 -21.78 -17.01
N LYS A 277 4.80 -23.08 -16.70
CA LYS A 277 4.73 -23.58 -15.31
C LYS A 277 6.13 -23.51 -14.69
N ILE A 278 6.23 -23.00 -13.47
CA ILE A 278 7.49 -22.85 -12.75
C ILE A 278 7.36 -23.60 -11.42
N ILE A 279 8.31 -24.50 -11.17
CA ILE A 279 8.43 -25.26 -9.93
C ILE A 279 9.32 -24.47 -8.98
N VAL A 280 8.88 -24.33 -7.73
CA VAL A 280 9.66 -23.69 -6.67
C VAL A 280 10.50 -24.76 -5.97
N THR A 281 11.78 -24.47 -5.74
CA THR A 281 12.70 -25.34 -5.00
C THR A 281 13.48 -24.54 -3.97
N GLY A 282 13.77 -25.15 -2.83
CA GLY A 282 14.53 -24.51 -1.74
C GLY A 282 13.63 -23.94 -0.63
N PRO A 283 14.17 -23.05 0.21
CA PRO A 283 13.49 -22.58 1.41
C PRO A 283 12.31 -21.64 1.06
N VAL A 284 11.15 -21.91 1.67
CA VAL A 284 9.91 -21.17 1.47
C VAL A 284 9.30 -20.79 2.82
N LEU A 285 8.97 -19.52 2.98
CA LEU A 285 8.25 -18.99 4.12
C LEU A 285 6.74 -19.05 3.87
N ILE A 286 5.99 -19.64 4.78
CA ILE A 286 4.54 -19.83 4.68
C ILE A 286 3.85 -19.30 5.94
N SER A 287 2.70 -18.68 5.75
CA SER A 287 1.81 -18.30 6.85
C SER A 287 0.35 -18.30 6.42
N LYS A 288 -0.55 -18.45 7.40
CA LYS A 288 -2.00 -18.36 7.22
C LYS A 288 -2.53 -17.13 7.94
N ASN A 289 -3.39 -16.37 7.28
CA ASN A 289 -4.03 -15.22 7.90
C ASN A 289 -5.30 -15.65 8.66
N PRO A 290 -5.54 -15.13 9.88
CA PRO A 290 -4.70 -14.18 10.63
C PRO A 290 -3.53 -14.87 11.35
N ALA A 291 -2.31 -14.36 11.15
CA ALA A 291 -1.13 -14.77 11.91
C ALA A 291 -0.99 -13.90 13.16
N ILE A 292 -0.96 -14.52 14.34
CA ILE A 292 -0.98 -13.82 15.63
C ILE A 292 0.33 -14.05 16.40
N VAL A 293 0.76 -15.31 16.52
CA VAL A 293 1.96 -15.67 17.29
C VAL A 293 3.16 -15.92 16.38
N GLY A 294 4.37 -15.86 16.94
CA GLY A 294 5.59 -16.08 16.17
C GLY A 294 5.69 -17.44 15.48
N GLY A 295 5.02 -18.47 16.01
CA GLY A 295 4.98 -19.82 15.44
C GLY A 295 4.11 -19.98 14.19
N ASP A 296 3.25 -18.99 13.87
CA ASP A 296 2.32 -19.02 12.73
C ASP A 296 2.98 -18.75 11.37
N VAL A 297 4.26 -18.37 11.39
CA VAL A 297 5.06 -18.05 10.22
C VAL A 297 6.23 -19.02 10.21
N ARG A 298 6.24 -19.94 9.24
CA ARG A 298 7.12 -21.12 9.22
C ARG A 298 7.87 -21.24 7.90
N MET A 299 9.11 -21.72 8.00
CA MET A 299 9.95 -22.13 6.89
C MET A 299 9.76 -23.61 6.60
N PHE A 300 9.60 -23.93 5.31
CA PHE A 300 9.54 -25.28 4.78
C PHE A 300 10.51 -25.41 3.60
N GLU A 301 10.83 -26.64 3.22
CA GLU A 301 11.65 -26.93 2.04
C GLU A 301 10.77 -27.33 0.86
N ALA A 302 10.76 -26.52 -0.19
CA ALA A 302 10.08 -26.88 -1.44
C ALA A 302 10.95 -27.83 -2.27
N ILE A 303 10.38 -28.98 -2.62
CA ILE A 303 11.07 -30.01 -3.41
C ILE A 303 10.33 -30.30 -4.71
N ASP A 304 11.08 -30.66 -5.76
CA ASP A 304 10.52 -31.07 -7.03
C ASP A 304 10.09 -32.54 -6.98
N VAL A 305 8.80 -32.80 -7.20
CA VAL A 305 8.20 -34.13 -7.21
C VAL A 305 7.45 -34.36 -8.53
N PRO A 306 7.98 -35.18 -9.45
CA PRO A 306 7.35 -35.45 -10.75
C PRO A 306 5.91 -35.97 -10.67
N ALA A 307 5.58 -36.75 -9.63
CA ALA A 307 4.24 -37.26 -9.42
C ALA A 307 3.20 -36.14 -9.17
N LEU A 308 3.64 -34.97 -8.69
CA LEU A 308 2.79 -33.83 -8.33
C LEU A 308 2.72 -32.73 -9.40
N HIS A 309 3.42 -32.87 -10.54
CA HIS A 309 3.45 -31.87 -11.63
C HIS A 309 2.09 -31.54 -12.25
N HIS A 310 1.09 -32.38 -12.02
CA HIS A 310 -0.29 -32.12 -12.45
C HIS A 310 -0.99 -31.04 -11.61
N LEU A 311 -0.48 -30.75 -10.40
CA LEU A 311 -1.00 -29.74 -9.48
C LEU A 311 -0.34 -28.39 -9.75
N VAL A 312 -1.14 -27.34 -9.93
CA VAL A 312 -0.70 -25.97 -10.26
C VAL A 312 -1.49 -24.96 -9.42
N ASP A 313 -0.81 -23.91 -8.97
CA ASP A 313 -1.38 -22.81 -8.17
C ASP A 313 -2.05 -23.31 -6.87
N VAL A 314 -1.45 -24.33 -6.27
CA VAL A 314 -1.81 -24.95 -4.99
C VAL A 314 -0.56 -25.27 -4.19
N LEU A 315 -0.68 -25.29 -2.86
CA LEU A 315 0.36 -25.68 -1.92
C LEU A 315 0.09 -27.11 -1.44
N VAL A 316 1.03 -28.03 -1.68
CA VAL A 316 0.88 -29.43 -1.29
C VAL A 316 1.67 -29.72 -0.02
N PHE A 317 0.96 -30.19 1.00
CA PHE A 317 1.50 -30.62 2.29
C PHE A 317 1.73 -32.13 2.35
N PRO A 318 2.68 -32.61 3.15
CA PRO A 318 2.94 -34.03 3.32
C PRO A 318 1.79 -34.72 4.04
N ARG A 319 1.49 -35.95 3.64
CA ARG A 319 0.47 -36.79 4.29
C ARG A 319 0.94 -37.47 5.58
N PHE A 320 2.24 -37.44 5.87
CA PHE A 320 2.83 -38.04 7.06
C PHE A 320 3.46 -36.98 7.95
N GLY A 321 3.34 -37.17 9.26
CA GLY A 321 3.93 -36.29 10.24
C GLY A 321 3.31 -36.44 11.63
N PRO A 322 4.00 -36.00 12.69
CA PRO A 322 3.42 -35.97 14.03
C PRO A 322 2.29 -34.94 14.17
N ARG A 323 2.35 -33.83 13.43
CA ARG A 323 1.35 -32.74 13.49
C ARG A 323 1.11 -32.19 12.09
N PRO A 324 -0.12 -31.89 11.65
CA PRO A 324 -0.36 -31.31 10.33
C PRO A 324 0.34 -29.95 10.19
N HIS A 325 1.09 -29.70 9.12
CA HIS A 325 1.67 -28.37 8.86
C HIS A 325 0.63 -27.23 8.78
N PRO A 326 -0.58 -27.44 8.23
CA PRO A 326 -1.69 -26.51 8.38
C PRO A 326 -1.93 -26.11 9.84
N ASP A 327 -2.09 -27.09 10.73
CA ASP A 327 -2.36 -26.87 12.15
C ASP A 327 -1.22 -26.11 12.84
N GLU A 328 0.04 -26.35 12.44
CA GLU A 328 1.19 -25.58 12.93
C GLU A 328 1.12 -24.07 12.63
N MET A 329 0.29 -23.65 11.67
CA MET A 329 0.11 -22.26 11.24
C MET A 329 -1.32 -21.77 11.54
N ALA A 330 -1.49 -21.07 12.67
CA ALA A 330 -2.77 -20.49 13.09
C ALA A 330 -3.93 -21.51 13.21
N GLY A 331 -3.64 -22.77 13.54
CA GLY A 331 -4.64 -23.83 13.73
C GLY A 331 -5.46 -24.10 12.46
N SER A 332 -4.82 -23.99 11.30
CA SER A 332 -5.47 -24.08 9.98
C SER A 332 -5.84 -25.52 9.61
N ASP A 333 -6.92 -25.67 8.83
CA ASP A 333 -7.32 -26.92 8.20
C ASP A 333 -7.20 -26.82 6.66
N LEU A 334 -7.67 -27.81 5.92
CA LEU A 334 -7.65 -27.83 4.46
C LEU A 334 -9.07 -27.72 3.86
N ASP A 335 -10.03 -27.10 4.54
CA ASP A 335 -11.43 -26.99 4.07
C ASP A 335 -11.69 -25.83 3.07
N GLY A 336 -10.61 -25.13 2.72
CA GLY A 336 -10.57 -23.98 1.83
C GLY A 336 -9.63 -22.87 2.30
N ASP A 337 -8.78 -23.15 3.29
CA ASP A 337 -7.79 -22.19 3.76
C ASP A 337 -6.75 -21.86 2.68
N GLU A 338 -6.40 -20.57 2.64
CA GLU A 338 -5.44 -20.00 1.71
C GLU A 338 -4.18 -19.55 2.47
N TYR A 339 -3.02 -19.95 1.96
CA TYR A 339 -1.72 -19.70 2.57
C TYR A 339 -0.94 -18.68 1.76
N GLY A 340 -0.33 -17.72 2.44
CA GLY A 340 0.68 -16.85 1.85
C GLY A 340 2.00 -17.58 1.76
N VAL A 341 2.42 -17.91 0.54
CA VAL A 341 3.64 -18.64 0.22
C VAL A 341 4.67 -17.66 -0.34
N ILE A 342 5.82 -17.50 0.33
CA ILE A 342 6.87 -16.53 0.01
C ILE A 342 8.20 -17.28 -0.16
N TRP A 343 8.75 -17.28 -1.37
CA TRP A 343 10.07 -17.85 -1.67
C TRP A 343 11.09 -16.74 -1.97
N ASP A 344 11.01 -15.64 -1.21
CA ASP A 344 11.97 -14.54 -1.23
C ASP A 344 13.10 -14.81 -0.20
N PRO A 345 14.33 -15.10 -0.64
CA PRO A 345 15.44 -15.41 0.28
C PRO A 345 15.71 -14.28 1.28
N GLU A 346 15.43 -13.04 0.89
CA GLU A 346 15.65 -11.87 1.74
C GLU A 346 14.62 -11.76 2.89
N LEU A 347 13.50 -12.49 2.81
CA LEU A 347 12.49 -12.60 3.88
C LEU A 347 12.58 -13.90 4.68
N ALA A 348 13.46 -14.83 4.30
CA ALA A 348 13.56 -16.14 4.94
C ALA A 348 14.03 -16.04 6.41
N PHE A 349 13.41 -16.83 7.28
CA PHE A 349 13.90 -17.04 8.65
C PHE A 349 15.00 -18.09 8.69
N ASN A 350 15.86 -18.00 9.71
CA ASN A 350 16.93 -18.97 9.91
C ASN A 350 16.43 -20.27 10.57
N LYS A 351 15.33 -20.18 11.34
CA LYS A 351 14.72 -21.32 12.06
C LYS A 351 13.23 -21.09 12.28
N ASN A 352 12.50 -22.16 12.61
CA ASN A 352 11.12 -22.08 13.03
C ASN A 352 10.99 -21.86 14.54
N GLU A 353 10.07 -20.99 14.94
CA GLU A 353 9.60 -20.93 16.33
C GLU A 353 8.65 -22.12 16.62
N PRO A 354 8.53 -22.54 17.88
CA PRO A 354 7.61 -23.62 18.23
C PRO A 354 6.16 -23.23 17.84
N PRO A 355 5.41 -24.14 17.20
CA PRO A 355 4.01 -23.89 16.89
C PRO A 355 3.20 -23.74 18.20
N ALA A 356 2.25 -22.82 18.23
CA ALA A 356 1.34 -22.70 19.37
C ALA A 356 0.45 -23.93 19.50
N ASP A 357 -0.13 -24.13 20.68
CA ASP A 357 -1.10 -25.20 20.89
C ASP A 357 -2.49 -24.74 20.43
N TYR A 358 -2.95 -25.32 19.32
CA TYR A 358 -4.26 -25.05 18.74
C TYR A 358 -5.30 -26.13 19.08
N THR A 359 -4.97 -27.02 20.04
CA THR A 359 -5.87 -28.11 20.42
C THR A 359 -7.24 -27.55 20.85
N PRO A 360 -8.35 -28.07 20.29
CA PRO A 360 -9.69 -27.64 20.65
C PRO A 360 -9.96 -27.81 22.15
N VAL A 361 -10.63 -26.84 22.76
CA VAL A 361 -11.10 -26.97 24.14
C VAL A 361 -12.31 -27.91 24.15
N ILE A 362 -12.16 -29.10 24.73
CA ILE A 362 -13.28 -30.02 24.90
C ILE A 362 -14.27 -29.40 25.90
N TYR A 363 -15.50 -29.22 25.44
CA TYR A 363 -16.60 -28.81 26.29
C TYR A 363 -17.35 -30.05 26.73
N ASN A 364 -17.22 -30.43 27.99
CA ASN A 364 -17.88 -31.60 28.59
C ASN A 364 -19.41 -31.46 28.76
N GLU A 365 -20.04 -30.58 28.00
CA GLU A 365 -21.50 -30.50 27.97
C GLU A 365 -21.96 -31.43 26.86
N GLU A 366 -22.67 -32.49 27.24
CA GLU A 366 -23.48 -33.33 26.35
C GLU A 366 -24.21 -32.38 25.40
N ALA A 367 -23.82 -32.35 24.13
CA ALA A 367 -24.64 -31.75 23.09
C ALA A 367 -25.97 -32.52 23.18
N GLY A 368 -26.96 -31.90 23.82
CA GLY A 368 -28.16 -32.60 24.26
C GLY A 368 -28.74 -33.40 23.11
N ASP A 369 -28.62 -34.73 23.21
CA ASP A 369 -29.24 -35.64 22.27
C ASP A 369 -30.74 -35.35 22.34
N SER A 370 -31.32 -35.01 21.19
CA SER A 370 -32.69 -34.53 20.94
C SER A 370 -32.92 -33.01 21.10
N PHE A 371 -32.96 -32.33 19.96
CA PHE A 371 -33.67 -31.06 19.80
C PHE A 371 -35.16 -31.37 19.57
N GLU A 372 -36.06 -30.88 20.42
CA GLU A 372 -37.47 -30.79 20.05
C GLU A 372 -37.63 -29.71 18.97
N HIS A 373 -38.40 -30.01 17.92
CA HIS A 373 -38.58 -29.12 16.76
C HIS A 373 -39.14 -27.74 17.16
N ASP A 374 -39.94 -27.70 18.22
CA ASP A 374 -40.62 -26.50 18.71
C ASP A 374 -39.63 -25.48 19.32
N ASP A 375 -38.48 -25.91 19.85
CA ASP A 375 -37.47 -25.06 20.49
C ASP A 375 -36.42 -24.50 19.50
N PHE A 376 -36.44 -24.95 18.24
CA PHE A 376 -35.39 -24.61 17.27
C PHE A 376 -35.32 -23.10 17.01
N GLN A 377 -36.48 -22.45 16.84
CA GLN A 377 -36.53 -21.01 16.55
C GLN A 377 -35.99 -20.18 17.71
N ASP A 378 -36.35 -20.53 18.94
CA ASP A 378 -35.92 -19.81 20.14
C ASP A 378 -34.42 -20.00 20.41
N LYS A 379 -33.90 -21.22 20.23
CA LYS A 379 -32.44 -21.48 20.34
C LYS A 379 -31.66 -20.77 19.24
N MET A 380 -32.17 -20.76 18.01
CA MET A 380 -31.57 -20.03 16.89
C MET A 380 -31.54 -18.52 17.20
N ALA A 381 -32.68 -17.93 17.61
CA ALA A 381 -32.76 -16.53 18.00
C ALA A 381 -31.82 -16.20 19.17
N GLY A 382 -31.76 -17.07 20.18
CA GLY A 382 -30.84 -16.97 21.31
C GLY A 382 -29.37 -16.99 20.87
N PHE A 383 -29.00 -17.87 19.95
CA PHE A 383 -27.66 -17.90 19.36
C PHE A 383 -27.35 -16.62 18.59
N PHE A 384 -28.25 -16.11 17.75
CA PHE A 384 -28.05 -14.83 17.05
C PHE A 384 -27.83 -13.67 18.02
N VAL A 385 -28.63 -13.57 19.08
CA VAL A 385 -28.47 -12.55 20.12
C VAL A 385 -27.12 -12.72 20.84
N ASN A 386 -26.72 -13.95 21.17
CA ASN A 386 -25.44 -14.22 21.79
C ASN A 386 -24.27 -13.88 20.87
N TYR A 387 -24.39 -14.18 19.57
CA TYR A 387 -23.39 -13.86 18.56
C TYR A 387 -23.19 -12.35 18.43
N LEU A 388 -24.27 -11.60 18.27
CA LEU A 388 -24.23 -10.13 18.15
C LEU A 388 -23.64 -9.44 19.38
N LYS A 389 -23.82 -10.00 20.58
CA LYS A 389 -23.28 -9.45 21.83
C LYS A 389 -21.78 -9.69 22.00
N HIS A 390 -21.27 -10.83 21.53
CA HIS A 390 -19.93 -11.31 21.87
C HIS A 390 -18.94 -11.34 20.70
N ASP A 391 -19.40 -11.07 19.47
CA ASP A 391 -18.53 -10.90 18.31
C ASP A 391 -17.53 -9.75 18.54
N SER A 392 -16.28 -10.14 18.83
CA SER A 392 -15.22 -9.24 19.26
C SER A 392 -13.85 -9.57 18.66
N ILE A 393 -13.81 -10.42 17.63
CA ILE A 393 -12.56 -10.89 16.97
C ILE A 393 -11.68 -9.70 16.58
N GLY A 394 -12.25 -8.71 15.90
CA GLY A 394 -11.51 -7.52 15.47
C GLY A 394 -10.97 -6.66 16.64
N ARG A 395 -11.65 -6.63 17.79
CA ARG A 395 -11.16 -5.93 18.99
C ARG A 395 -9.99 -6.68 19.62
N ILE A 396 -10.08 -8.00 19.69
CA ILE A 396 -9.03 -8.88 20.23
C ILE A 396 -7.77 -8.81 19.35
N ALA A 397 -7.92 -8.87 18.02
CA ALA A 397 -6.80 -8.77 17.08
C ALA A 397 -6.06 -7.41 17.20
N ASN A 398 -6.82 -6.31 17.27
CA ASN A 398 -6.26 -4.98 17.48
C ASN A 398 -5.54 -4.85 18.83
N ALA A 399 -6.08 -5.49 19.88
CA ALA A 399 -5.44 -5.51 21.18
C ALA A 399 -4.11 -6.28 21.16
N HIS A 400 -4.07 -7.44 20.51
CA HIS A 400 -2.83 -8.18 20.32
C HIS A 400 -1.77 -7.34 19.59
N LEU A 401 -2.16 -6.67 18.50
CA LEU A 401 -1.23 -5.87 17.70
C LEU A 401 -0.63 -4.72 18.54
N ALA A 402 -1.43 -4.01 19.34
CA ALA A 402 -0.94 -2.94 20.21
C ALA A 402 -0.09 -3.45 21.39
N CYS A 403 -0.52 -4.52 22.05
CA CYS A 403 0.22 -5.12 23.18
C CYS A 403 1.54 -5.75 22.73
N SER A 404 1.57 -6.41 21.58
CA SER A 404 2.81 -7.01 21.04
C SER A 404 3.79 -5.97 20.53
N ASP A 405 3.32 -4.82 20.03
CA ASP A 405 4.19 -3.69 19.70
C ASP A 405 4.88 -3.14 20.96
N LEU A 406 4.12 -2.95 22.04
CA LEU A 406 4.60 -2.34 23.28
C LEU A 406 5.42 -3.29 24.18
N TYR A 407 4.91 -4.50 24.44
CA TYR A 407 5.49 -5.46 25.39
C TYR A 407 6.28 -6.59 24.72
N GLY A 408 6.18 -6.72 23.40
CA GLY A 408 6.78 -7.80 22.63
C GLY A 408 5.87 -9.02 22.42
N ILE A 409 6.10 -9.75 21.34
CA ILE A 409 5.27 -10.89 20.90
C ILE A 409 5.34 -12.10 21.84
N LYS A 410 6.45 -12.24 22.60
CA LYS A 410 6.63 -13.32 23.59
C LYS A 410 6.09 -12.95 24.99
N ALA A 411 5.52 -11.76 25.17
CA ALA A 411 4.95 -11.36 26.44
C ALA A 411 3.75 -12.25 26.81
N LYS A 412 3.61 -12.56 28.10
CA LYS A 412 2.52 -13.40 28.63
C LYS A 412 1.13 -12.85 28.26
N VAL A 413 0.97 -11.53 28.29
CA VAL A 413 -0.27 -10.84 27.89
C VAL A 413 -0.63 -11.15 26.43
N CYS A 414 0.36 -11.16 25.52
CA CYS A 414 0.14 -11.46 24.10
C CYS A 414 -0.29 -12.91 23.92
N GLY A 415 0.33 -13.85 24.66
CA GLY A 415 -0.09 -15.25 24.70
C GLY A 415 -1.54 -15.44 25.18
N ASN A 416 -1.95 -14.73 26.23
CA ASN A 416 -3.33 -14.77 26.73
C ASN A 416 -4.33 -14.22 25.69
N ILE A 417 -3.98 -13.11 25.02
CA ILE A 417 -4.81 -12.54 23.96
C ILE A 417 -4.89 -13.49 22.76
N ALA A 418 -3.80 -14.16 22.39
CA ALA A 418 -3.79 -15.14 21.30
C ALA A 418 -4.74 -16.33 21.58
N LEU A 419 -4.75 -16.85 22.82
CA LEU A 419 -5.70 -17.89 23.23
C LEU A 419 -7.16 -17.42 23.16
N LYS A 420 -7.43 -16.16 23.56
CA LYS A 420 -8.77 -15.56 23.42
C LYS A 420 -9.16 -15.38 21.95
N HIS A 421 -8.20 -15.00 21.11
CA HIS A 421 -8.40 -14.84 19.67
C HIS A 421 -8.80 -16.17 19.02
N GLN A 422 -8.07 -17.26 19.29
CA GLN A 422 -8.41 -18.60 18.80
C GLN A 422 -9.84 -18.99 19.19
N ARG A 423 -10.21 -18.85 20.48
CA ARG A 423 -11.57 -19.14 20.96
C ARG A 423 -12.64 -18.29 20.27
N ALA A 424 -12.32 -17.03 19.97
CA ALA A 424 -13.25 -16.15 19.27
C ALA A 424 -13.46 -16.57 17.80
N VAL A 425 -12.44 -17.12 17.13
CA VAL A 425 -12.57 -17.67 15.77
C VAL A 425 -13.46 -18.92 15.75
N ASP A 426 -13.37 -19.77 16.77
CA ASP A 426 -14.17 -20.99 16.85
C ASP A 426 -15.55 -20.79 17.49
N PHE A 427 -15.86 -19.60 18.00
CA PHE A 427 -17.16 -19.28 18.60
C PHE A 427 -18.36 -19.59 17.69
N PRO A 428 -18.37 -19.26 16.37
CA PRO A 428 -19.46 -19.63 15.49
C PRO A 428 -19.71 -21.14 15.38
N LYS A 429 -18.64 -21.95 15.52
CA LYS A 429 -18.70 -23.42 15.41
C LYS A 429 -19.06 -24.07 16.74
N THR A 430 -18.51 -23.56 17.84
CA THR A 430 -18.58 -24.17 19.18
C THR A 430 -19.71 -23.62 20.04
N GLY A 431 -20.27 -22.44 19.70
CA GLY A 431 -21.26 -21.74 20.51
C GLY A 431 -20.69 -21.10 21.78
N LYS A 432 -19.38 -21.21 22.07
CA LYS A 432 -18.77 -20.67 23.28
C LYS A 432 -17.87 -19.48 22.98
N HIS A 433 -18.21 -18.34 23.56
CA HIS A 433 -17.48 -17.09 23.35
C HIS A 433 -16.24 -17.01 24.24
N SER A 434 -15.22 -16.28 23.78
CA SER A 434 -14.05 -15.97 24.59
C SER A 434 -14.41 -15.07 25.76
N ALA A 435 -13.71 -15.21 26.89
CA ALA A 435 -13.77 -14.25 27.98
C ALA A 435 -13.39 -12.84 27.48
N PRO A 436 -13.99 -11.76 28.04
CA PRO A 436 -13.67 -10.40 27.63
C PRO A 436 -12.20 -10.04 27.90
N LEU A 437 -11.70 -9.03 27.19
CA LEU A 437 -10.37 -8.48 27.42
C LEU A 437 -10.27 -7.87 28.82
N GLU A 438 -9.16 -8.14 29.50
CA GLU A 438 -8.91 -7.63 30.84
C GLU A 438 -8.51 -6.15 30.84
N TYR A 439 -9.13 -5.38 31.74
CA TYR A 439 -8.99 -3.92 31.84
C TYR A 439 -7.97 -3.47 32.88
N ASN A 440 -7.75 -4.30 33.89
CA ASN A 440 -6.98 -3.93 35.09
C ASN A 440 -5.69 -4.75 35.15
N TRP A 441 -4.67 -4.13 35.72
CA TRP A 441 -3.40 -4.79 36.03
C TRP A 441 -3.59 -5.92 37.04
N LYS A 442 -2.92 -7.05 36.79
CA LYS A 442 -2.86 -8.18 37.73
C LYS A 442 -1.44 -8.30 38.27
N GLY A 443 -1.15 -7.60 39.36
CA GLY A 443 0.24 -7.50 39.82
C GLY A 443 1.10 -6.86 38.74
N SER A 444 2.22 -7.48 38.36
CA SER A 444 3.12 -7.04 37.29
C SER A 444 2.61 -7.32 35.87
N ASP A 445 1.56 -8.14 35.71
CA ASP A 445 1.02 -8.46 34.39
C ASP A 445 0.19 -7.27 33.84
N PRO A 446 0.49 -6.79 32.61
CA PRO A 446 -0.23 -5.68 32.00
C PRO A 446 -1.65 -6.05 31.57
N PRO A 447 -2.56 -5.06 31.44
CA PRO A 447 -3.91 -5.29 30.95
C PRO A 447 -3.87 -5.73 29.48
N GLU A 448 -4.83 -6.56 29.09
CA GLU A 448 -4.97 -7.05 27.71
C GLU A 448 -5.58 -5.98 26.79
N ARG A 449 -6.42 -5.11 27.34
CA ARG A 449 -6.85 -3.91 26.65
C ARG A 449 -5.73 -2.88 26.73
N PHE A 450 -5.12 -2.56 25.60
CA PHE A 450 -4.10 -1.52 25.52
C PHE A 450 -4.61 -0.19 26.07
N GLU A 451 -3.79 0.44 26.90
CA GLU A 451 -4.10 1.76 27.47
C GLU A 451 -3.85 2.88 26.45
N ARG A 452 -2.91 2.66 25.51
CA ARG A 452 -2.53 3.58 24.44
C ARG A 452 -2.36 2.83 23.12
N ALA A 453 -2.81 3.43 22.02
CA ALA A 453 -2.65 2.85 20.70
C ALA A 453 -1.30 3.27 20.08
N PRO A 454 -0.60 2.41 19.34
CA PRO A 454 0.49 2.86 18.50
C PRO A 454 -0.02 3.78 17.38
N ASP A 455 0.81 4.73 16.97
CA ASP A 455 0.53 5.73 15.93
C ASP A 455 0.03 5.12 14.60
N PHE A 456 0.57 3.97 14.19
CA PHE A 456 0.15 3.29 12.95
C PHE A 456 -1.29 2.76 12.97
N MET A 457 -1.99 2.79 14.10
CA MET A 457 -3.41 2.41 14.19
C MET A 457 -4.38 3.54 13.83
N GLU A 458 -3.91 4.78 13.66
CA GLU A 458 -4.71 5.95 13.26
C GLU A 458 -6.03 6.07 14.04
N LYS A 459 -5.98 5.92 15.37
CA LYS A 459 -7.17 6.10 16.22
C LYS A 459 -7.61 7.57 16.22
N GLU A 460 -8.87 7.80 16.63
CA GLU A 460 -9.40 9.16 16.77
C GLU A 460 -8.50 10.00 17.68
N SER A 461 -8.41 11.31 17.42
CA SER A 461 -7.54 12.25 18.16
C SER A 461 -7.82 12.32 19.66
N SER A 462 -8.97 11.79 20.12
CA SER A 462 -9.34 11.68 21.53
C SER A 462 -8.77 10.45 22.25
N GLU A 463 -8.19 9.48 21.53
CA GLU A 463 -7.54 8.31 22.13
C GLU A 463 -6.03 8.56 22.33
N PRO A 464 -5.45 8.18 23.47
CA PRO A 464 -4.02 8.36 23.71
C PRO A 464 -3.19 7.47 22.76
N GLN A 465 -2.18 8.07 22.13
CA GLN A 465 -1.30 7.40 21.18
C GLN A 465 0.17 7.50 21.60
N TYR A 466 1.00 6.57 21.14
CA TYR A 466 2.46 6.64 21.29
C TYR A 466 3.17 6.39 19.95
N HIS A 467 4.39 6.90 19.83
CA HIS A 467 5.19 6.77 18.62
C HIS A 467 5.91 5.42 18.62
N SER A 468 5.44 4.46 17.81
CA SER A 468 6.05 3.12 17.75
C SER A 468 7.44 3.17 17.12
N SER A 469 8.42 2.57 17.79
CA SER A 469 9.79 2.43 17.27
C SER A 469 9.96 1.21 16.36
N ARG A 470 8.97 0.31 16.32
CA ARG A 470 8.95 -0.93 15.54
C ARG A 470 8.73 -0.67 14.05
N LEU A 471 8.95 -1.70 13.24
CA LEU A 471 8.87 -1.61 11.78
C LEU A 471 7.50 -1.14 11.27
N ASN A 472 6.39 -1.57 11.89
CA ASN A 472 5.05 -1.09 11.51
C ASN A 472 4.93 0.44 11.63
N GLY A 473 5.40 1.03 12.73
CA GLY A 473 5.42 2.48 12.92
C GLY A 473 6.31 3.18 11.89
N GLN A 474 7.50 2.64 11.63
CA GLN A 474 8.44 3.20 10.64
C GLN A 474 7.84 3.21 9.21
N LEU A 475 7.23 2.10 8.79
CA LEU A 475 6.62 1.99 7.46
C LEU A 475 5.37 2.87 7.34
N HIS A 476 4.53 2.91 8.38
CA HIS A 476 3.33 3.73 8.40
C HIS A 476 3.63 5.22 8.25
N ARG A 477 4.52 5.77 9.10
CA ARG A 477 4.87 7.19 9.07
C ARG A 477 5.39 7.62 7.71
N ARG A 478 6.21 6.79 7.08
CA ARG A 478 6.72 7.04 5.73
C ARG A 478 5.59 7.12 4.69
N VAL A 479 4.63 6.20 4.73
CA VAL A 479 3.47 6.28 3.83
C VAL A 479 2.59 7.48 4.17
N SER A 480 2.49 7.85 5.45
CA SER A 480 1.75 9.04 5.89
C SER A 480 2.39 10.32 5.34
N GLU A 481 3.70 10.50 5.49
CA GLU A 481 4.44 11.66 4.96
C GLU A 481 4.19 11.85 3.47
N LEU A 482 4.29 10.75 2.70
CA LEU A 482 3.99 10.74 1.27
C LEU A 482 2.53 11.07 0.98
N SER A 483 1.59 10.41 1.67
CA SER A 483 0.15 10.65 1.50
C SER A 483 -0.22 12.10 1.79
N ASP A 484 0.36 12.68 2.84
CA ASP A 484 0.10 14.05 3.25
C ASP A 484 0.72 15.02 2.24
N PHE A 485 1.90 14.71 1.69
CA PHE A 485 2.54 15.50 0.63
C PHE A 485 1.66 15.52 -0.62
N LEU A 486 1.12 14.37 -1.03
CA LEU A 486 0.23 14.29 -2.18
C LEU A 486 -1.09 15.01 -1.94
N SER A 487 -1.61 14.96 -0.72
CA SER A 487 -2.83 15.69 -0.38
C SER A 487 -2.64 17.20 -0.53
N SER A 488 -1.48 17.76 -0.12
CA SER A 488 -1.16 19.18 -0.36
C SER A 488 -1.00 19.52 -1.85
N VAL A 489 -0.33 18.65 -2.61
CA VAL A 489 -0.09 18.87 -4.05
C VAL A 489 -1.41 18.81 -4.85
N ILE A 490 -2.28 17.85 -4.56
CA ILE A 490 -3.55 17.66 -5.28
C ILE A 490 -4.55 18.79 -5.00
N VAL A 491 -4.62 19.32 -3.77
CA VAL A 491 -5.52 20.45 -3.43
C VAL A 491 -5.16 21.70 -4.24
N GLN A 492 -3.87 21.97 -4.43
CA GLN A 492 -3.36 23.09 -5.24
C GLN A 492 -3.61 22.91 -6.75
N GLU A 493 -3.96 21.70 -7.22
CA GLU A 493 -4.00 21.34 -8.65
C GLU A 493 -5.39 21.20 -9.26
N SER A 494 -6.46 21.29 -8.44
CA SER A 494 -7.82 21.44 -8.99
C SER A 494 -7.95 22.69 -9.90
N THR A 495 -6.97 23.60 -9.83
CA THR A 495 -6.83 24.80 -10.66
C THR A 495 -5.83 24.67 -11.83
N ASN A 496 -4.89 23.71 -11.83
CA ASN A 496 -3.76 23.62 -12.78
C ASN A 496 -3.66 22.23 -13.47
N LEU A 497 -4.72 21.83 -14.18
CA LEU A 497 -4.73 20.61 -15.01
C LEU A 497 -3.83 20.77 -16.26
N PRO A 498 -3.28 19.68 -16.84
CA PRO A 498 -2.50 19.76 -18.07
C PRO A 498 -3.25 20.49 -19.19
N ASP A 499 -2.51 21.03 -20.15
CA ASP A 499 -3.13 21.66 -21.30
C ASP A 499 -3.96 20.65 -22.09
N PRO A 500 -5.10 21.07 -22.66
CA PRO A 500 -5.94 20.16 -23.42
C PRO A 500 -5.21 19.76 -24.71
N ASP A 501 -5.63 18.64 -25.29
CA ASP A 501 -5.02 18.14 -26.51
C ASP A 501 -5.33 19.07 -27.71
N GLU A 502 -4.32 19.82 -28.15
CA GLU A 502 -4.39 20.71 -29.32
C GLU A 502 -4.75 20.00 -30.64
N MET A 503 -4.61 18.67 -30.72
CA MET A 503 -5.04 17.93 -31.91
C MET A 503 -6.55 17.65 -31.90
N LEU A 504 -7.16 17.69 -30.72
CA LEU A 504 -8.60 17.62 -30.51
C LEU A 504 -9.26 19.02 -30.51
N LEU A 505 -8.49 20.07 -30.18
CA LEU A 505 -8.87 21.47 -30.29
C LEU A 505 -8.49 22.06 -31.68
N SER A 506 -9.42 22.28 -32.60
CA SER A 506 -9.09 22.89 -33.91
C SER A 506 -10.27 23.55 -34.65
N ASN A 507 -9.93 24.43 -35.61
CA ASN A 507 -10.44 25.80 -35.81
C ASN A 507 -11.53 26.05 -36.87
N ASP A 508 -12.21 25.05 -37.44
CA ASP A 508 -13.29 25.34 -38.42
C ASP A 508 -14.48 24.37 -38.35
N GLY A 509 -15.70 24.93 -38.34
CA GLY A 509 -16.97 24.22 -38.60
C GLY A 509 -17.70 23.62 -37.41
N HIS A 510 -17.12 23.62 -36.19
CA HIS A 510 -17.77 23.05 -35.00
C HIS A 510 -18.59 24.07 -34.18
N ASP A 511 -18.48 25.37 -34.48
CA ASP A 511 -19.21 26.44 -33.78
C ASP A 511 -20.73 26.26 -33.82
N ALA A 512 -21.23 25.73 -34.93
CA ALA A 512 -22.65 25.38 -35.12
C ALA A 512 -23.17 24.38 -34.07
N TYR A 513 -22.27 23.61 -33.43
CA TYR A 513 -22.60 22.58 -32.45
C TYR A 513 -22.29 22.98 -31.01
N LEU A 514 -21.63 24.13 -30.76
CA LEU A 514 -21.24 24.55 -29.40
C LEU A 514 -22.44 24.78 -28.47
N VAL A 515 -23.51 25.41 -28.96
CA VAL A 515 -24.73 25.66 -28.17
C VAL A 515 -25.37 24.34 -27.72
N LYS A 516 -25.41 23.36 -28.63
CA LYS A 516 -25.94 22.04 -28.33
C LYS A 516 -25.04 21.30 -27.35
N ALA A 517 -23.72 21.30 -27.57
CA ALA A 517 -22.74 20.72 -26.67
C ALA A 517 -22.83 21.32 -25.26
N GLN A 518 -23.02 22.64 -25.13
CA GLN A 518 -23.21 23.32 -23.84
C GLN A 518 -24.48 22.88 -23.12
N THR A 519 -25.58 22.70 -23.84
CA THR A 519 -26.86 22.23 -23.26
C THR A 519 -26.71 20.81 -22.72
N ASP A 520 -26.07 19.94 -23.49
CA ASP A 520 -25.85 18.54 -23.11
C ASP A 520 -24.84 18.43 -21.95
N TYR A 521 -23.79 19.26 -21.96
CA TYR A 521 -22.82 19.39 -20.87
C TYR A 521 -23.49 19.81 -19.56
N ASN A 522 -24.38 20.81 -19.59
CA ASN A 522 -25.08 21.28 -18.38
C ASN A 522 -25.99 20.20 -17.77
N LEU A 523 -26.62 19.37 -18.60
CA LEU A 523 -27.43 18.25 -18.12
C LEU A 523 -26.56 17.15 -17.50
N TYR A 524 -25.43 16.86 -18.13
CA TYR A 524 -24.46 15.90 -17.63
C TYR A 524 -23.85 16.35 -16.29
N SER A 525 -23.38 17.59 -16.21
CA SER A 525 -22.75 18.16 -15.02
C SER A 525 -23.70 18.18 -13.84
N TYR A 526 -24.99 18.50 -14.04
CA TYR A 526 -26.00 18.40 -12.99
C TYR A 526 -26.14 16.98 -12.45
N ARG A 527 -26.19 15.96 -13.32
CA ARG A 527 -26.32 14.55 -12.91
C ARG A 527 -25.10 14.05 -12.15
N ILE A 528 -23.89 14.37 -12.63
CA ILE A 528 -22.63 14.01 -11.96
C ILE A 528 -22.52 14.71 -10.62
N LYS A 529 -22.77 16.03 -10.57
CA LYS A 529 -22.74 16.82 -9.34
C LYS A 529 -23.68 16.25 -8.29
N ARG A 530 -24.94 15.98 -8.67
CA ARG A 530 -25.92 15.38 -7.77
C ARG A 530 -25.44 14.04 -7.19
N LEU A 531 -24.87 13.18 -8.03
CA LEU A 531 -24.33 11.89 -7.59
C LEU A 531 -23.16 12.06 -6.63
N MET A 532 -22.25 12.99 -6.90
CA MET A 532 -21.12 13.29 -6.04
C MET A 532 -21.56 13.88 -4.70
N ASP A 533 -22.50 14.83 -4.70
CA ASP A 533 -23.03 15.49 -3.51
C ASP A 533 -23.79 14.50 -2.61
N GLU A 534 -24.61 13.60 -3.19
CA GLU A 534 -25.37 12.57 -2.46
C GLU A 534 -24.46 11.62 -1.66
N TYR A 535 -23.25 11.31 -2.16
CA TYR A 535 -22.32 10.37 -1.50
C TYR A 535 -21.06 11.04 -0.92
N GLY A 536 -20.93 12.36 -1.01
CA GLY A 536 -19.78 13.12 -0.50
C GLY A 536 -18.46 12.88 -1.26
N ILE A 537 -18.53 12.55 -2.55
CA ILE A 537 -17.36 12.30 -3.40
C ILE A 537 -16.67 13.62 -3.73
N GLN A 538 -15.36 13.69 -3.49
CA GLN A 538 -14.62 14.96 -3.53
C GLN A 538 -14.27 15.42 -4.94
N CYS A 539 -13.99 14.49 -5.88
CA CYS A 539 -13.63 14.84 -7.25
C CYS A 539 -14.12 13.80 -8.27
N GLU A 540 -14.17 14.22 -9.54
CA GLU A 540 -14.60 13.38 -10.65
C GLU A 540 -13.68 12.15 -10.84
N GLY A 541 -12.38 12.28 -10.56
CA GLY A 541 -11.43 11.16 -10.63
C GLY A 541 -11.79 10.00 -9.69
N GLU A 542 -12.25 10.28 -8.47
CA GLU A 542 -12.69 9.25 -7.51
C GLU A 542 -13.94 8.51 -8.00
N LEU A 543 -14.86 9.24 -8.64
CA LEU A 543 -16.08 8.68 -9.20
C LEU A 543 -15.78 7.64 -10.30
N PHE A 544 -14.91 7.99 -11.25
CA PHE A 544 -14.58 7.11 -12.38
C PHE A 544 -13.57 6.02 -12.06
N SER A 545 -12.72 6.22 -11.05
CA SER A 545 -11.84 5.16 -10.53
C SER A 545 -12.54 4.22 -9.55
N SER A 546 -13.78 4.51 -9.15
CA SER A 546 -14.50 3.82 -8.07
C SER A 546 -13.66 3.70 -6.78
N SER A 547 -12.77 4.66 -6.60
CA SER A 547 -11.79 4.70 -5.52
C SER A 547 -12.09 5.93 -4.68
N TYR A 548 -12.92 5.75 -3.66
CA TYR A 548 -13.42 6.83 -2.82
C TYR A 548 -12.59 6.97 -1.56
N SER A 549 -12.25 8.20 -1.18
CA SER A 549 -11.52 8.43 0.08
C SER A 549 -12.44 8.61 1.27
N VAL A 550 -13.57 9.29 1.06
CA VAL A 550 -14.65 9.43 2.05
C VAL A 550 -15.97 9.16 1.33
N LEU A 551 -16.81 8.33 1.93
CA LEU A 551 -18.16 8.04 1.44
C LEU A 551 -19.16 8.33 2.55
N ARG A 552 -20.14 9.17 2.25
CA ARG A 552 -21.33 9.39 3.10
C ARG A 552 -22.44 8.45 2.66
N ASN A 553 -23.44 8.27 3.53
CA ASN A 553 -24.63 7.45 3.24
C ASN A 553 -24.30 5.99 2.85
N ARG A 554 -23.31 5.40 3.54
CA ARG A 554 -23.02 3.96 3.43
C ARG A 554 -24.21 3.15 3.91
N ILE A 555 -24.47 2.01 3.28
CA ILE A 555 -25.54 1.10 3.73
C ILE A 555 -25.12 0.45 5.07
N SER A 556 -23.83 0.17 5.25
CA SER A 556 -23.25 -0.31 6.52
C SER A 556 -21.76 0.07 6.63
N ASP A 557 -21.29 0.37 7.84
CA ASP A 557 -19.87 0.59 8.09
C ASP A 557 -19.03 -0.70 7.97
N ARG A 558 -19.69 -1.87 8.02
CA ARG A 558 -19.07 -3.19 7.82
C ARG A 558 -18.97 -3.61 6.36
N GLU A 559 -19.52 -2.84 5.40
CA GLU A 559 -19.46 -3.15 3.96
C GLU A 559 -18.05 -3.32 3.40
N THR A 560 -17.03 -2.72 4.03
CA THR A 560 -15.63 -2.90 3.60
C THR A 560 -15.05 -4.27 3.92
N ASP A 561 -15.66 -4.99 4.86
CA ASP A 561 -15.27 -6.34 5.29
C ASP A 561 -16.32 -7.39 4.89
N ASP A 562 -17.58 -6.97 4.63
CA ASP A 562 -18.61 -7.81 4.05
C ASP A 562 -18.29 -8.08 2.57
N MET A 563 -18.00 -9.34 2.24
CA MET A 563 -17.80 -9.82 0.86
C MET A 563 -19.11 -9.84 0.03
N SER A 564 -20.07 -8.99 0.36
CA SER A 564 -21.35 -8.92 -0.36
C SER A 564 -21.13 -8.28 -1.74
N PHE A 565 -21.74 -8.88 -2.76
CA PHE A 565 -21.69 -8.34 -4.13
C PHE A 565 -22.42 -7.00 -4.28
N PHE A 566 -23.29 -6.65 -3.33
CA PHE A 566 -24.10 -5.43 -3.32
C PHE A 566 -23.66 -4.51 -2.19
N ASN A 567 -22.76 -3.59 -2.51
CA ASN A 567 -22.32 -2.53 -1.61
C ASN A 567 -22.60 -1.14 -2.19
N THR A 568 -22.40 -0.10 -1.38
CA THR A 568 -22.55 1.30 -1.80
C THR A 568 -21.78 1.62 -3.09
N THR A 569 -20.58 1.06 -3.26
CA THR A 569 -19.75 1.23 -4.47
C THR A 569 -20.41 0.68 -5.74
N TYR A 570 -21.02 -0.51 -5.67
CA TYR A 570 -21.77 -1.09 -6.77
C TYR A 570 -22.95 -0.20 -7.18
N VAL A 571 -23.69 0.35 -6.21
CA VAL A 571 -24.83 1.25 -6.47
C VAL A 571 -24.39 2.53 -7.18
N ILE A 572 -23.30 3.15 -6.73
CA ILE A 572 -22.72 4.33 -7.39
C ILE A 572 -22.31 3.98 -8.82
N GLY A 573 -21.65 2.83 -9.01
CA GLY A 573 -21.22 2.35 -10.32
C GLY A 573 -22.36 2.15 -11.31
N GLN A 574 -23.48 1.56 -10.88
CA GLN A 574 -24.69 1.39 -11.69
C GLN A 574 -25.34 2.72 -12.08
N ARG A 575 -25.43 3.67 -11.14
CA ARG A 575 -25.96 5.02 -11.42
C ARG A 575 -25.07 5.78 -12.40
N LEU A 576 -23.75 5.68 -12.25
CA LEU A 576 -22.79 6.29 -13.18
C LEU A 576 -22.91 5.68 -14.59
N TRP A 577 -23.05 4.36 -14.68
CA TRP A 577 -23.28 3.66 -15.94
C TRP A 577 -24.54 4.16 -16.65
N GLU A 578 -25.65 4.34 -15.91
CA GLU A 578 -26.89 4.88 -16.48
C GLU A 578 -26.73 6.33 -16.98
N ILE A 579 -26.03 7.18 -16.23
CA ILE A 579 -25.70 8.54 -16.68
C ILE A 579 -24.90 8.50 -17.98
N GLY A 580 -23.88 7.63 -18.08
CA GLY A 580 -23.08 7.46 -19.28
C GLY A 580 -23.89 6.97 -20.48
N ARG A 581 -24.74 5.96 -20.27
CA ARG A 581 -25.64 5.42 -21.28
C ARG A 581 -26.58 6.49 -21.86
N LEU A 582 -27.20 7.30 -21.01
CA LEU A 582 -28.08 8.39 -21.42
C LEU A 582 -27.32 9.47 -22.20
N THR A 583 -26.12 9.82 -21.76
CA THR A 583 -25.29 10.86 -22.38
C THR A 583 -24.82 10.43 -23.77
N ARG A 584 -24.35 9.19 -23.90
CA ARG A 584 -23.97 8.60 -25.18
C ARG A 584 -25.16 8.51 -26.14
N LYS A 585 -26.34 8.08 -25.67
CA LYS A 585 -27.57 8.06 -26.48
C LYS A 585 -27.94 9.46 -27.00
N GLN A 586 -27.79 10.49 -26.17
CA GLN A 586 -28.07 11.87 -26.53
C GLN A 586 -27.09 12.42 -27.57
N PHE A 587 -25.79 12.10 -27.47
CA PHE A 587 -24.77 12.46 -28.46
C PHE A 587 -25.13 11.96 -29.88
N PHE A 588 -25.42 10.66 -30.02
CA PHE A 588 -25.79 10.09 -31.33
C PHE A 588 -27.13 10.63 -31.86
N ALA A 589 -28.10 10.87 -30.96
CA ALA A 589 -29.38 11.48 -31.35
C ALA A 589 -29.21 12.91 -31.90
N SER A 590 -28.33 13.71 -31.30
CA SER A 590 -28.00 15.07 -31.76
C SER A 590 -27.35 15.09 -33.15
N ALA A 591 -26.63 14.03 -33.51
CA ALA A 591 -26.11 13.85 -34.86
C ALA A 591 -27.18 13.40 -35.88
N GLY A 592 -28.38 13.01 -35.44
CA GLY A 592 -29.50 12.62 -36.31
C GLY A 592 -29.60 11.11 -36.56
N GLY A 593 -28.97 10.26 -35.74
CA GLY A 593 -29.03 8.81 -35.88
C GLY A 593 -29.34 8.07 -34.58
N LYS A 594 -29.84 6.84 -34.70
CA LYS A 594 -29.99 5.90 -33.58
C LYS A 594 -28.65 5.23 -33.32
N ILE A 595 -28.24 5.10 -32.06
CA ILE A 595 -26.98 4.45 -31.67
C ILE A 595 -26.84 3.06 -32.30
N GLU A 596 -27.90 2.24 -32.24
CA GLU A 596 -27.99 0.88 -32.82
C GLU A 596 -27.67 0.81 -34.32
N LYS A 597 -27.85 1.91 -35.06
CA LYS A 597 -27.56 1.98 -36.50
C LYS A 597 -26.17 2.54 -36.82
N LEU A 598 -25.57 3.26 -35.88
CA LEU A 598 -24.30 3.96 -36.06
C LEU A 598 -23.13 3.26 -35.38
N THR A 599 -23.41 2.20 -34.63
CA THR A 599 -22.42 1.40 -33.91
C THR A 599 -22.46 -0.06 -34.32
N ASP A 600 -21.33 -0.77 -34.18
CA ASP A 600 -21.26 -2.22 -34.36
C ASP A 600 -22.02 -2.98 -33.24
N ALA A 601 -22.01 -4.32 -33.29
CA ALA A 601 -22.63 -5.18 -32.28
C ALA A 601 -22.04 -4.98 -30.86
N ARG A 602 -20.89 -4.31 -30.74
CA ARG A 602 -20.24 -3.96 -29.47
C ARG A 602 -20.54 -2.54 -29.01
N GLY A 603 -21.36 -1.78 -29.76
CA GLY A 603 -21.70 -0.40 -29.43
C GLY A 603 -20.61 0.62 -29.80
N ILE A 604 -19.69 0.26 -30.70
CA ILE A 604 -18.57 1.10 -31.14
C ILE A 604 -18.86 1.73 -32.51
N CYS A 605 -18.66 3.04 -32.65
CA CYS A 605 -18.83 3.74 -33.92
C CYS A 605 -17.61 3.54 -34.83
N VAL A 606 -17.72 2.68 -35.85
CA VAL A 606 -16.60 2.29 -36.72
C VAL A 606 -16.26 3.35 -37.79
N ASP A 607 -17.25 4.05 -38.33
CA ASP A 607 -17.02 5.14 -39.29
C ASP A 607 -17.84 6.38 -38.92
N PRO A 608 -17.25 7.33 -38.17
CA PRO A 608 -17.99 8.51 -37.74
C PRO A 608 -18.17 9.48 -38.91
N SER A 609 -19.42 9.88 -39.17
CA SER A 609 -19.75 10.95 -40.12
C SER A 609 -19.08 12.27 -39.75
N GLU A 610 -18.94 13.18 -40.72
CA GLU A 610 -18.36 14.51 -40.48
C GLU A 610 -19.10 15.27 -39.38
N LYS A 611 -20.43 15.17 -39.34
CA LYS A 611 -21.26 15.73 -38.27
C LYS A 611 -20.91 15.18 -36.88
N LEU A 612 -20.68 13.87 -36.75
CA LEU A 612 -20.26 13.26 -35.49
C LEU A 612 -18.86 13.74 -35.06
N ARG A 613 -17.93 13.89 -36.01
CA ARG A 613 -16.57 14.39 -35.75
C ARG A 613 -16.58 15.86 -35.29
N LEU A 614 -17.40 16.70 -35.89
CA LEU A 614 -17.55 18.10 -35.48
C LEU A 614 -18.25 18.23 -34.13
N LEU A 615 -19.29 17.42 -33.87
CA LEU A 615 -19.98 17.39 -32.59
C LEU A 615 -19.07 16.90 -31.45
N SER A 616 -18.28 15.85 -31.67
CA SER A 616 -17.34 15.34 -30.65
C SER A 616 -16.27 16.38 -30.30
N ARG A 617 -15.77 17.13 -31.29
CA ARG A 617 -14.88 18.27 -31.06
C ARG A 617 -15.55 19.35 -30.22
N ALA A 618 -16.79 19.72 -30.54
CA ALA A 618 -17.54 20.69 -29.72
C ALA A 618 -17.73 20.21 -28.27
N TYR A 619 -17.94 18.91 -28.03
CA TYR A 619 -18.06 18.35 -26.67
C TYR A 619 -16.73 18.44 -25.92
N TYR A 620 -15.61 18.16 -26.60
CA TYR A 620 -14.28 18.32 -26.02
C TYR A 620 -13.97 19.80 -25.73
N THR A 621 -14.23 20.70 -26.68
CA THR A 621 -14.02 22.15 -26.51
C THR A 621 -14.78 22.69 -25.29
N ILE A 622 -16.08 22.38 -25.15
CA ILE A 622 -16.89 22.88 -24.02
C ILE A 622 -16.37 22.39 -22.67
N ALA A 623 -15.96 21.12 -22.57
CA ALA A 623 -15.48 20.55 -21.31
C ALA A 623 -14.08 21.09 -20.91
N TYR A 624 -13.24 21.45 -21.88
CA TYR A 624 -11.83 21.81 -21.65
C TYR A 624 -11.53 23.32 -21.77
N TYR A 625 -12.53 24.15 -22.11
CA TYR A 625 -12.37 25.61 -22.20
C TYR A 625 -12.00 26.24 -20.85
N ALA A 626 -11.02 27.15 -20.87
CA ALA A 626 -10.23 27.59 -19.71
C ALA A 626 -11.01 28.24 -18.54
N SER A 627 -12.26 28.68 -18.74
CA SER A 627 -13.08 29.31 -17.69
C SER A 627 -14.00 28.35 -16.93
N LYS A 628 -14.13 27.07 -17.33
CA LYS A 628 -15.10 26.10 -16.77
C LYS A 628 -14.62 24.63 -16.77
N ARG A 629 -13.36 24.33 -16.41
CA ARG A 629 -12.87 22.95 -16.22
C ARG A 629 -13.49 22.28 -14.98
N GLN A 630 -14.79 21.98 -15.01
CA GLN A 630 -15.51 21.34 -13.90
C GLN A 630 -15.63 19.82 -14.07
N TYR A 631 -16.05 19.33 -15.24
CA TYR A 631 -16.28 17.90 -15.49
C TYR A 631 -15.68 17.46 -16.82
N LEU A 632 -14.47 16.93 -16.78
CA LEU A 632 -13.68 16.56 -17.95
C LEU A 632 -14.10 15.21 -18.56
N SER A 633 -14.83 14.39 -17.81
CA SER A 633 -15.29 13.08 -18.28
C SER A 633 -16.32 13.13 -19.41
N PHE A 634 -17.03 14.26 -19.56
CA PHE A 634 -18.15 14.42 -20.50
C PHE A 634 -17.86 13.93 -21.93
N PRO A 635 -16.83 14.44 -22.64
CA PRO A 635 -16.51 13.99 -24.00
C PRO A 635 -16.12 12.51 -24.07
N TRP A 636 -15.42 11.99 -23.05
CA TRP A 636 -14.97 10.60 -23.01
C TRP A 636 -16.12 9.63 -22.78
N VAL A 637 -17.04 9.95 -21.88
CA VAL A 637 -18.24 9.15 -21.64
C VAL A 637 -19.20 9.19 -22.83
N ALA A 638 -19.33 10.36 -23.48
CA ALA A 638 -20.21 10.52 -24.62
C ALA A 638 -19.68 9.83 -25.89
N CYS A 639 -18.39 10.03 -26.22
CA CYS A 639 -17.88 9.80 -27.58
C CYS A 639 -16.39 9.44 -27.68
N TRP A 640 -15.82 8.71 -26.70
CA TRP A 640 -14.41 8.27 -26.71
C TRP A 640 -13.95 7.65 -28.05
N ASP A 641 -14.80 6.83 -28.67
CA ASP A 641 -14.55 6.11 -29.92
C ASP A 641 -14.47 7.02 -31.15
N VAL A 642 -15.23 8.11 -31.14
CA VAL A 642 -15.20 9.13 -32.20
C VAL A 642 -13.99 10.06 -32.01
N LEU A 643 -13.69 10.45 -30.78
CA LEU A 643 -12.56 11.33 -30.44
C LEU A 643 -11.20 10.72 -30.82
N ASP A 644 -11.02 9.43 -30.51
CA ASP A 644 -9.80 8.71 -30.89
C ASP A 644 -9.59 8.72 -32.41
N LYS A 645 -10.66 8.55 -33.21
CA LYS A 645 -10.60 8.62 -34.67
C LYS A 645 -10.32 10.02 -35.20
N VAL A 646 -10.92 11.03 -34.57
CA VAL A 646 -10.63 12.43 -34.88
C VAL A 646 -9.14 12.67 -34.70
N LYS A 647 -8.55 12.21 -33.58
CA LYS A 647 -7.11 12.36 -33.32
C LYS A 647 -6.27 11.59 -34.33
N ARG A 648 -6.55 10.30 -34.58
CA ARG A 648 -5.85 9.49 -35.60
C ARG A 648 -5.84 10.18 -36.97
N THR A 649 -6.99 10.71 -37.39
CA THR A 649 -7.13 11.41 -38.67
C THR A 649 -6.30 12.70 -38.68
N THR A 650 -6.29 13.47 -37.58
CA THR A 650 -5.45 14.67 -37.44
C THR A 650 -3.96 14.34 -37.49
N ILE A 651 -3.52 13.26 -36.81
CA ILE A 651 -2.12 12.78 -36.82
C ILE A 651 -1.69 12.45 -38.25
N LEU A 652 -2.50 11.67 -38.98
CA LEU A 652 -2.25 11.30 -40.37
C LEU A 652 -2.16 12.54 -41.28
N LYS A 653 -3.06 13.51 -41.10
CA LYS A 653 -3.06 14.77 -41.87
C LYS A 653 -1.83 15.65 -41.58
N ARG A 654 -1.34 15.68 -40.34
CA ARG A 654 -0.17 16.46 -39.93
C ARG A 654 1.17 15.77 -40.26
N GLY A 655 1.15 14.53 -40.75
CA GLY A 655 2.36 13.78 -41.09
C GLY A 655 3.26 13.47 -39.90
N VAL A 656 2.71 13.41 -38.68
CA VAL A 656 3.47 13.11 -37.46
C VAL A 656 3.80 11.61 -37.44
N THR A 657 5.04 11.23 -37.70
CA THR A 657 5.49 9.82 -37.78
C THR A 657 5.92 9.23 -36.44
N ASN A 658 6.26 10.07 -35.45
CA ASN A 658 6.75 9.63 -34.15
C ASN A 658 5.71 9.88 -33.07
N LEU A 659 4.93 8.86 -32.72
CA LEU A 659 4.23 8.82 -31.44
C LEU A 659 5.30 8.69 -30.34
N ALA A 660 5.29 9.63 -29.39
CA ALA A 660 6.21 9.62 -28.25
C ALA A 660 6.14 8.26 -27.52
N ILE A 661 7.26 7.53 -27.49
CA ILE A 661 7.36 6.23 -26.78
C ILE A 661 7.29 6.47 -25.26
N ASP A 662 7.83 7.60 -24.78
CA ASP A 662 7.73 8.07 -23.39
C ASP A 662 7.30 9.55 -23.39
N PRO A 663 5.97 9.82 -23.42
CA PRO A 663 5.44 11.19 -23.51
C PRO A 663 5.78 12.08 -22.32
N PHE A 664 6.16 11.49 -21.17
CA PHE A 664 6.61 12.22 -20.00
C PHE A 664 8.08 12.63 -20.16
N ALA A 665 8.96 11.68 -20.51
CA ALA A 665 10.38 11.96 -20.72
C ALA A 665 10.64 12.93 -21.88
N ASP A 666 9.84 12.87 -22.96
CA ASP A 666 9.97 13.77 -24.11
C ASP A 666 9.64 15.23 -23.76
N ARG A 667 8.67 15.45 -22.87
CA ARG A 667 8.35 16.80 -22.38
C ARG A 667 9.41 17.32 -21.43
N LEU A 668 9.91 16.49 -20.54
CA LEU A 668 11.04 16.82 -19.69
C LEU A 668 12.30 17.13 -20.52
N LEU A 669 12.54 16.38 -21.60
CA LEU A 669 13.61 16.69 -22.56
C LEU A 669 13.41 18.05 -23.23
N SER A 670 12.18 18.36 -23.64
CA SER A 670 11.84 19.66 -24.24
C SER A 670 12.09 20.80 -23.25
N HIS A 671 11.73 20.59 -21.98
CA HIS A 671 12.01 21.52 -20.88
C HIS A 671 13.51 21.73 -20.67
N ILE A 672 14.30 20.65 -20.59
CA ILE A 672 15.76 20.72 -20.48
C ILE A 672 16.36 21.50 -21.65
N LYS A 673 15.92 21.25 -22.89
CA LYS A 673 16.39 21.96 -24.08
C LYS A 673 16.06 23.46 -24.04
N LEU A 674 14.86 23.83 -23.57
CA LEU A 674 14.45 25.23 -23.41
C LEU A 674 15.31 25.94 -22.35
N PHE A 675 15.53 25.30 -21.21
CA PHE A 675 16.40 25.81 -20.15
C PHE A 675 17.83 26.02 -20.66
N VAL A 676 18.42 25.02 -21.31
CA VAL A 676 19.80 25.06 -21.81
C VAL A 676 20.00 26.14 -22.87
N ARG A 677 19.03 26.32 -23.79
CA ARG A 677 19.06 27.41 -24.78
C ARG A 677 19.07 28.79 -24.11
N LYS A 678 18.37 28.95 -22.99
CA LYS A 678 18.31 30.23 -22.25
C LYS A 678 19.59 30.50 -21.47
N TYR A 679 20.17 29.47 -20.85
CA TYR A 679 21.36 29.59 -19.99
C TYR A 679 22.64 29.07 -20.67
N GLU A 680 22.77 29.27 -21.99
CA GLU A 680 23.92 28.77 -22.77
C GLU A 680 25.26 29.35 -22.26
N ALA A 681 25.27 30.61 -21.80
CA ALA A 681 26.47 31.22 -21.21
C ALA A 681 26.92 30.49 -19.93
N LYS A 682 25.98 30.16 -19.03
CA LYS A 682 26.25 29.37 -17.83
C LYS A 682 26.70 27.95 -18.16
N LEU A 683 26.19 27.34 -19.23
CA LEU A 683 26.67 26.03 -19.68
C LEU A 683 28.15 26.09 -20.11
N LYS A 684 28.59 27.18 -20.76
CA LYS A 684 30.00 27.38 -21.12
C LYS A 684 30.86 27.54 -19.86
N GLU A 685 30.42 28.37 -18.91
CA GLU A 685 31.11 28.51 -17.62
C GLU A 685 31.17 27.19 -16.85
N PHE A 686 30.10 26.39 -16.86
CA PHE A 686 30.07 25.06 -16.25
C PHE A 686 31.11 24.13 -16.87
N ARG A 687 31.21 24.12 -18.21
CA ARG A 687 32.21 23.32 -18.93
C ARG A 687 33.63 23.75 -18.55
N GLU A 688 33.88 25.04 -18.39
CA GLU A 688 35.17 25.56 -17.93
C GLU A 688 35.43 25.15 -16.48
N ARG A 689 34.47 25.30 -15.55
CA ARG A 689 34.68 24.92 -14.13
C ARG A 689 34.92 23.42 -13.91
N VAL A 690 34.13 22.57 -14.57
CA VAL A 690 34.07 21.12 -14.30
C VAL A 690 34.99 20.29 -15.21
N PHE A 691 35.31 20.77 -16.43
CA PHE A 691 36.11 20.01 -17.42
C PHE A 691 37.47 20.64 -17.75
N GLN A 692 37.82 21.81 -17.23
CA GLN A 692 39.13 22.42 -17.49
C GLN A 692 40.26 21.69 -16.74
N ILE A 693 41.36 21.45 -17.47
CA ILE A 693 42.54 20.68 -17.00
C ILE A 693 43.68 21.60 -16.53
N ASP A 694 43.62 22.90 -16.84
CA ASP A 694 44.64 23.91 -16.50
C ASP A 694 44.56 24.36 -15.03
N PHE A 695 44.53 23.40 -14.11
CA PHE A 695 44.27 23.63 -12.69
C PHE A 695 45.51 23.32 -11.82
N GLU A 696 46.04 24.33 -11.13
CA GLU A 696 47.07 24.20 -10.09
C GLU A 696 46.42 23.93 -8.72
N GLY A 697 45.85 22.74 -8.52
CA GLY A 697 45.27 22.35 -7.23
C GLY A 697 45.55 20.90 -6.86
N PRO A 698 44.96 20.38 -5.78
CA PRO A 698 45.26 19.05 -5.26
C PRO A 698 44.98 17.95 -6.30
N GLU A 699 45.86 16.95 -6.36
CA GLU A 699 45.87 15.86 -7.35
C GLU A 699 44.51 15.14 -7.46
N GLU A 700 43.79 15.01 -6.35
CA GLU A 700 42.44 14.42 -6.27
C GLU A 700 41.36 15.21 -7.04
N GLU A 701 41.46 16.55 -7.10
CA GLU A 701 40.53 17.38 -7.87
C GLU A 701 40.82 17.29 -9.37
N TYR A 702 42.10 17.20 -9.72
CA TYR A 702 42.55 17.00 -11.09
C TYR A 702 42.04 15.67 -11.68
N GLU A 703 42.15 14.57 -10.94
CA GLU A 703 41.66 13.26 -11.38
C GLU A 703 40.14 13.23 -11.63
N ARG A 704 39.35 13.87 -10.75
CA ARG A 704 37.88 13.94 -10.88
C ARG A 704 37.45 14.71 -12.12
N LYS A 705 38.07 15.86 -12.39
CA LYS A 705 37.77 16.67 -13.59
C LYS A 705 38.18 15.92 -14.86
N CYS A 706 39.33 15.24 -14.84
CA CYS A 706 39.76 14.38 -15.95
C CYS A 706 38.78 13.23 -16.21
N PHE A 707 38.27 12.59 -15.15
CA PHE A 707 37.29 11.52 -15.23
C PHE A 707 35.95 11.99 -15.81
N LEU A 708 35.39 13.08 -15.28
CA LEU A 708 34.12 13.64 -15.75
C LEU A 708 34.21 14.12 -17.21
N ARG A 709 35.33 14.76 -17.59
CA ARG A 709 35.59 15.19 -18.96
C ARG A 709 35.64 14.01 -19.92
N ARG A 710 36.33 12.95 -19.53
CA ARG A 710 36.41 11.68 -20.27
C ARG A 710 35.01 11.14 -20.60
N TYR A 711 34.12 11.09 -19.62
CA TYR A 711 32.73 10.65 -19.85
C TYR A 711 31.93 11.62 -20.72
N ALA A 712 32.10 12.93 -20.52
CA ALA A 712 31.43 13.95 -21.33
C ALA A 712 31.86 13.91 -22.81
N GLU A 713 33.13 13.60 -23.10
CA GLU A 713 33.64 13.41 -24.47
C GLU A 713 33.15 12.10 -25.10
N ARG A 714 32.95 11.04 -24.30
CA ARG A 714 32.49 9.71 -24.76
C ARG A 714 30.99 9.67 -25.05
N TYR A 715 30.18 10.35 -24.23
CA TYR A 715 28.72 10.35 -24.30
C TYR A 715 28.18 11.73 -24.65
N LEU A 716 27.75 11.90 -25.91
CA LEU A 716 27.26 13.19 -26.41
C LEU A 716 25.97 13.61 -25.69
N GLY A 717 25.98 14.79 -25.07
CA GLY A 717 24.86 15.34 -24.29
C GLY A 717 24.92 15.07 -22.79
N LEU A 718 25.92 14.31 -22.30
CA LEU A 718 26.12 14.12 -20.86
C LEU A 718 26.49 15.42 -20.15
N ASP A 719 27.28 16.27 -20.77
CA ASP A 719 27.60 17.61 -20.29
C ASP A 719 26.33 18.45 -20.03
N ILE A 720 25.33 18.34 -20.90
CA ILE A 720 24.04 19.01 -20.74
C ILE A 720 23.27 18.45 -19.54
N LEU A 721 23.26 17.12 -19.35
CA LEU A 721 22.61 16.48 -18.22
C LEU A 721 23.27 16.87 -16.90
N LEU A 722 24.60 16.86 -16.84
CA LEU A 722 25.38 17.23 -15.66
C LEU A 722 25.14 18.71 -15.28
N PHE A 723 25.15 19.60 -16.26
CA PHE A 723 24.81 21.02 -16.06
C PHE A 723 23.40 21.20 -15.49
N PHE A 724 22.41 20.51 -16.07
CA PHE A 724 21.03 20.60 -15.60
C PHE A 724 20.87 20.09 -14.16
N CYS A 725 21.54 18.99 -13.81
CA CYS A 725 21.59 18.48 -12.43
C CYS A 725 22.27 19.47 -11.48
N SER A 726 23.35 20.13 -11.91
CA SER A 726 24.06 21.10 -11.08
C SER A 726 23.20 22.31 -10.73
N GLU A 727 22.58 22.94 -11.74
CA GLU A 727 21.69 24.09 -11.50
C GLU A 727 20.47 23.70 -10.66
N TRP A 728 19.95 22.47 -10.83
CA TRP A 728 18.92 21.93 -9.95
C TRP A 728 19.41 21.81 -8.50
N GLY A 729 20.60 21.24 -8.28
CA GLY A 729 21.22 21.15 -6.95
C GLY A 729 21.43 22.53 -6.31
N GLN A 730 21.85 23.53 -7.11
CA GLN A 730 22.01 24.90 -6.64
C GLN A 730 20.68 25.55 -6.24
N LYS A 731 19.62 25.40 -7.06
CA LYS A 731 18.29 25.93 -6.73
C LYS A 731 17.74 25.34 -5.44
N GLN A 732 18.01 24.06 -5.19
CA GLN A 732 17.60 23.36 -3.97
C GLN A 732 18.53 23.60 -2.76
N LYS A 733 19.51 24.50 -2.90
CA LYS A 733 20.52 24.81 -1.88
C LYS A 733 21.30 23.58 -1.39
N LEU A 734 21.46 22.57 -2.25
CA LEU A 734 22.11 21.32 -1.88
C LEU A 734 23.56 21.53 -1.42
N PHE A 735 24.28 22.43 -2.10
CA PHE A 735 25.69 22.74 -1.82
C PHE A 735 25.87 23.63 -0.57
N GLU A 736 24.81 24.28 -0.09
CA GLU A 736 24.81 25.08 1.15
C GLU A 736 24.42 24.22 2.36
N LEU A 737 23.47 23.30 2.16
CA LEU A 737 22.85 22.49 3.21
C LEU A 737 23.53 21.12 3.42
N SER A 738 24.49 20.73 2.57
CA SER A 738 25.15 19.43 2.63
C SER A 738 26.62 19.52 2.22
N PRO A 739 27.48 18.54 2.60
CA PRO A 739 28.88 18.50 2.19
C PRO A 739 29.07 18.13 0.70
N ILE A 740 27.99 17.90 -0.04
CA ILE A 740 28.02 17.58 -1.47
C ILE A 740 28.48 18.83 -2.23
N ARG A 741 29.38 18.63 -3.20
CA ARG A 741 29.84 19.67 -4.15
C ARG A 741 29.32 19.37 -5.55
N GLU A 742 29.45 20.34 -6.46
CA GLU A 742 29.00 20.25 -7.85
C GLU A 742 29.57 18.99 -8.55
N GLU A 743 30.84 18.65 -8.30
CA GLU A 743 31.52 17.49 -8.89
C GLU A 743 31.00 16.17 -8.30
N HIS A 744 30.67 16.16 -7.00
CA HIS A 744 30.11 14.97 -6.34
C HIS A 744 28.73 14.63 -6.90
N LEU A 745 27.89 15.64 -7.15
CA LEU A 745 26.59 15.44 -7.79
C LEU A 745 26.75 14.86 -9.20
N CYS A 746 27.75 15.33 -9.95
CA CYS A 746 28.05 14.78 -11.28
C CYS A 746 28.47 13.30 -11.22
N LEU A 747 29.28 12.92 -10.23
CA LEU A 747 29.68 11.53 -10.00
C LEU A 747 28.49 10.63 -9.64
N PHE A 748 27.52 11.12 -8.86
CA PHE A 748 26.29 10.35 -8.58
C PHE A 748 25.50 10.07 -9.85
N VAL A 749 25.37 11.04 -10.76
CA VAL A 749 24.68 10.86 -12.05
C VAL A 749 25.37 9.79 -12.89
N VAL A 750 26.68 9.90 -13.09
CA VAL A 750 27.47 8.92 -13.87
C VAL A 750 27.42 7.54 -13.23
N GLY A 751 27.53 7.46 -11.91
CA GLY A 751 27.52 6.20 -11.18
C GLY A 751 26.18 5.46 -11.27
N ILE A 752 25.06 6.19 -11.26
CA ILE A 752 23.73 5.59 -11.47
C ILE A 752 23.63 5.03 -12.89
N GLU A 753 24.08 5.77 -13.91
CA GLU A 753 24.03 5.31 -15.30
C GLU A 753 24.87 4.05 -15.55
N LEU A 754 26.03 3.93 -14.90
CA LEU A 754 26.86 2.72 -14.93
C LEU A 754 26.19 1.55 -14.21
N SER A 755 25.64 1.78 -13.00
CA SER A 755 25.01 0.72 -12.20
C SER A 755 23.81 0.05 -12.90
N ARG A 756 23.16 0.79 -13.81
CA ARG A 756 22.00 0.31 -14.57
C ARG A 756 22.37 -0.34 -15.90
N GLY A 757 23.67 -0.36 -16.24
CA GLY A 757 24.15 -0.82 -17.53
C GLY A 757 23.72 0.08 -18.70
N SER A 758 23.42 1.37 -18.45
CA SER A 758 23.23 2.35 -19.51
C SER A 758 24.57 2.77 -20.12
N PHE A 759 25.61 2.78 -19.29
CA PHE A 759 27.01 2.96 -19.69
C PHE A 759 27.71 1.60 -19.53
N TYR A 760 28.44 1.17 -20.56
CA TYR A 760 28.99 -0.19 -20.66
C TYR A 760 30.51 -0.26 -20.45
N GLU A 761 31.18 0.88 -20.39
CA GLU A 761 32.65 0.99 -20.38
C GLU A 761 33.10 1.85 -19.19
N THR A 762 34.08 1.38 -18.44
CA THR A 762 34.79 2.22 -17.46
C THR A 762 35.99 2.89 -18.14
N PRO A 763 36.52 4.03 -17.64
CA PRO A 763 37.66 4.70 -18.28
C PRO A 763 38.94 3.86 -18.31
N LYS A 764 39.02 2.78 -17.51
CA LYS A 764 40.09 1.78 -17.55
C LYS A 764 40.04 0.93 -18.83
N ASP A 765 38.87 0.82 -19.47
CA ASP A 765 38.63 0.01 -20.67
C ASP A 765 38.84 0.78 -21.98
N TRP A 766 39.10 2.09 -21.91
CA TRP A 766 39.22 2.94 -23.09
C TRP A 766 40.63 2.84 -23.68
N SER A 767 40.76 2.17 -24.83
CA SER A 767 41.96 2.27 -25.65
C SER A 767 42.15 3.73 -26.11
N ASN A 768 43.38 4.23 -26.16
CA ASN A 768 43.74 5.56 -26.71
C ASN A 768 43.41 5.73 -28.22
N SER A 769 42.59 4.88 -28.83
CA SER A 769 42.19 5.00 -30.23
C SER A 769 40.88 5.81 -30.36
N PRO A 770 40.84 6.88 -31.16
CA PRO A 770 39.67 7.75 -31.34
C PRO A 770 38.56 7.13 -32.22
N SER A 771 38.51 5.79 -32.32
CA SER A 771 37.73 5.07 -33.34
C SER A 771 36.57 4.20 -32.81
N SER A 772 36.32 4.17 -31.51
CA SER A 772 35.18 3.45 -30.92
C SER A 772 33.92 4.34 -30.90
N PRO A 773 32.72 3.81 -31.20
CA PRO A 773 31.52 4.63 -31.40
C PRO A 773 31.11 5.36 -30.11
N SER A 774 31.00 6.69 -30.18
CA SER A 774 30.40 7.55 -29.16
C SER A 774 28.89 7.30 -29.10
N ALA A 775 28.35 7.01 -27.92
CA ALA A 775 26.90 6.87 -27.75
C ALA A 775 26.27 8.27 -27.57
N ASP A 776 25.32 8.62 -28.43
CA ASP A 776 24.55 9.86 -28.33
C ASP A 776 23.37 9.68 -27.36
N ILE A 777 23.38 10.42 -26.25
CA ILE A 777 22.33 10.38 -25.23
C ILE A 777 21.41 11.60 -25.28
N SER A 778 21.64 12.54 -26.20
CA SER A 778 20.93 13.83 -26.32
C SER A 778 19.41 13.70 -26.53
N SER A 779 18.97 12.58 -27.10
CA SER A 779 17.55 12.24 -27.29
C SER A 779 16.88 11.68 -26.03
N SER A 780 17.65 11.33 -25.00
CA SER A 780 17.17 10.61 -23.80
C SER A 780 17.41 11.36 -22.48
N LEU A 781 17.86 12.62 -22.54
CA LEU A 781 18.23 13.40 -21.35
C LEU A 781 17.10 13.50 -20.31
N GLY A 782 15.85 13.68 -20.77
CA GLY A 782 14.70 13.73 -19.88
C GLY A 782 14.48 12.42 -19.13
N ARG A 783 14.55 11.28 -19.84
CA ARG A 783 14.44 9.95 -19.22
C ARG A 783 15.55 9.71 -18.20
N ARG A 784 16.78 10.09 -18.53
CA ARG A 784 17.96 9.91 -17.68
C ARG A 784 17.90 10.76 -16.41
N PHE A 785 17.52 12.03 -16.52
CA PHE A 785 17.30 12.88 -15.35
C PHE A 785 16.21 12.31 -14.43
N PHE A 786 15.10 11.85 -15.01
CA PHE A 786 14.03 11.23 -14.24
C PHE A 786 14.48 9.93 -13.54
N MET A 787 15.27 9.10 -14.22
CA MET A 787 15.85 7.88 -13.64
C MET A 787 16.88 8.16 -12.55
N PHE A 788 17.64 9.25 -12.67
CA PHE A 788 18.53 9.75 -11.61
C PHE A 788 17.72 10.13 -10.37
N LEU A 789 16.66 10.92 -10.52
CA LEU A 789 15.77 11.28 -9.41
C LEU A 789 15.11 10.06 -8.77
N GLU A 790 14.59 9.12 -9.57
CA GLU A 790 14.00 7.86 -9.07
C GLU A 790 15.01 7.03 -8.26
N ALA A 791 16.25 6.91 -8.75
CA ALA A 791 17.30 6.17 -8.08
C ALA A 791 17.74 6.84 -6.76
N MET A 792 17.90 8.16 -6.75
CA MET A 792 18.26 8.91 -5.55
C MET A 792 17.11 8.98 -4.54
N ALA A 793 15.86 9.10 -5.00
CA ALA A 793 14.66 9.08 -4.17
C ALA A 793 14.47 7.72 -3.47
N SER A 794 14.93 6.62 -4.08
CA SER A 794 14.85 5.29 -3.50
C SER A 794 15.62 5.19 -2.18
N LEU A 795 15.06 4.49 -1.19
CA LEU A 795 15.66 4.34 0.13
C LEU A 795 16.86 3.39 0.12
N GLN A 796 17.06 2.66 -0.98
CA GLN A 796 18.31 1.93 -1.24
C GLN A 796 19.51 2.87 -1.25
N SER A 797 19.35 4.11 -1.72
CA SER A 797 20.43 5.10 -1.64
C SER A 797 20.67 5.51 -0.18
N ASN A 798 19.63 5.80 0.61
CA ASN A 798 19.74 6.25 2.01
C ASN A 798 20.40 5.24 2.95
N ARG A 799 20.05 3.96 2.81
CA ARG A 799 20.56 2.89 3.68
C ARG A 799 21.84 2.23 3.18
N LYS A 800 22.47 2.77 2.14
CA LYS A 800 23.87 2.42 1.88
C LYS A 800 24.69 2.94 3.05
N GLU A 801 25.53 2.09 3.62
CA GLU A 801 26.47 2.56 4.64
C GLU A 801 27.54 3.46 4.01
N ILE A 802 27.88 3.15 2.76
CA ILE A 802 28.95 3.77 2.01
C ILE A 802 28.50 3.96 0.55
N PHE A 803 28.65 5.17 0.01
CA PHE A 803 28.69 5.38 -1.43
C PHE A 803 30.14 5.38 -1.89
N ASP A 804 30.57 4.27 -2.47
CA ASP A 804 31.95 4.05 -2.89
C ASP A 804 32.12 4.30 -4.39
N PHE A 805 32.99 5.24 -4.75
CA PHE A 805 33.32 5.56 -6.14
C PHE A 805 34.61 4.85 -6.64
N ARG A 806 35.26 4.02 -5.82
CA ARG A 806 36.53 3.33 -6.19
C ARG A 806 36.39 2.35 -7.34
N HIS A 807 35.21 1.73 -7.48
CA HIS A 807 34.92 0.82 -8.58
C HIS A 807 34.88 1.54 -9.95
N PHE A 808 34.95 2.87 -9.99
CA PHE A 808 35.07 3.67 -11.22
C PHE A 808 36.52 3.92 -11.65
N GLY A 809 37.52 3.47 -10.88
CA GLY A 809 38.93 3.65 -11.21
C GLY A 809 39.57 4.94 -10.70
N LEU A 810 38.90 5.66 -9.79
CA LEU A 810 39.47 6.74 -9.00
C LEU A 810 40.30 6.11 -7.86
N GLU A 811 41.62 6.28 -7.87
CA GLU A 811 42.50 5.71 -6.84
C GLU A 811 42.58 6.68 -5.65
N TYR A 812 41.90 6.31 -4.55
CA TYR A 812 41.87 6.92 -3.20
C TYR A 812 40.80 8.01 -2.88
N GLN A 813 40.21 7.86 -1.67
CA GLN A 813 39.51 8.84 -0.80
C GLN A 813 38.14 9.46 -1.15
N HIS A 814 37.32 8.90 -2.03
CA HIS A 814 35.96 9.43 -2.23
C HIS A 814 34.89 8.40 -1.92
N PHE A 815 34.58 8.31 -0.63
CA PHE A 815 33.38 7.63 -0.15
C PHE A 815 32.59 8.61 0.71
N PHE A 816 31.27 8.67 0.50
CA PHE A 816 30.41 9.30 1.50
C PHE A 816 30.07 8.24 2.54
N ASN A 817 30.16 8.63 3.82
CA ASN A 817 29.80 7.78 4.95
C ASN A 817 28.65 8.39 5.75
N ASN A 818 28.03 7.58 6.60
CA ASN A 818 27.10 8.05 7.64
C ASN A 818 25.92 8.92 7.15
N GLY A 819 25.51 8.77 5.88
CA GLY A 819 24.32 9.44 5.33
C GLY A 819 24.52 10.91 4.94
N GLU A 820 25.74 11.32 4.59
CA GLU A 820 26.03 12.69 4.08
C GLU A 820 25.20 13.09 2.84
N TRP A 821 24.61 12.13 2.13
CA TRP A 821 23.72 12.34 0.98
C TRP A 821 22.22 12.33 1.32
N ARG A 822 21.84 12.27 2.61
CA ARG A 822 20.42 12.26 3.03
C ARG A 822 19.66 13.50 2.54
N VAL A 823 20.32 14.66 2.53
CA VAL A 823 19.75 15.91 2.01
C VAL A 823 19.45 15.77 0.51
N LEU A 824 20.40 15.22 -0.28
CA LEU A 824 20.18 14.93 -1.70
C LEU A 824 19.01 13.96 -1.90
N GLN A 825 18.90 12.93 -1.06
CA GLN A 825 17.81 11.95 -1.15
C GLN A 825 16.44 12.60 -0.91
N GLN A 826 16.30 13.41 0.14
CA GLN A 826 15.05 14.09 0.47
C GLN A 826 14.65 15.05 -0.64
N VAL A 827 15.59 15.89 -1.09
CA VAL A 827 15.37 16.82 -2.21
C VAL A 827 15.01 16.09 -3.51
N ALA A 828 15.67 14.97 -3.79
CA ALA A 828 15.36 14.13 -4.96
C ALA A 828 13.97 13.51 -4.86
N LEU A 829 13.57 13.01 -3.68
CA LEU A 829 12.24 12.45 -3.44
C LEU A 829 11.14 13.51 -3.61
N ASP A 830 11.32 14.69 -3.00
CA ASP A 830 10.37 15.79 -3.11
C ASP A 830 10.24 16.25 -4.58
N THR A 831 11.37 16.42 -5.27
CA THR A 831 11.39 16.76 -6.71
C THR A 831 10.72 15.67 -7.55
N TYR A 832 11.01 14.40 -7.29
CA TYR A 832 10.43 13.26 -8.00
C TYR A 832 8.90 13.22 -7.84
N LEU A 833 8.41 13.34 -6.61
CA LEU A 833 6.98 13.30 -6.33
C LEU A 833 6.27 14.52 -6.92
N HIS A 834 6.86 15.72 -6.82
CA HIS A 834 6.31 16.89 -7.51
C HIS A 834 6.22 16.64 -9.01
N LEU A 835 7.28 16.17 -9.67
CA LEU A 835 7.25 15.87 -11.10
C LEU A 835 6.17 14.86 -11.50
N VAL A 836 6.10 13.74 -10.78
CA VAL A 836 5.16 12.65 -11.09
C VAL A 836 3.71 13.10 -10.90
N PHE A 837 3.43 13.80 -9.79
CA PHE A 837 2.07 14.14 -9.41
C PHE A 837 1.61 15.46 -9.99
N SER A 838 2.46 16.48 -10.13
CA SER A 838 2.08 17.80 -10.65
C SER A 838 2.18 17.95 -12.16
N ASP A 839 3.06 17.18 -12.81
CA ASP A 839 3.37 17.36 -14.24
C ASP A 839 3.96 18.75 -14.57
N GLN A 840 4.42 19.50 -13.56
CA GLN A 840 4.99 20.84 -13.73
C GLN A 840 6.52 20.79 -13.67
N PHE A 841 7.16 20.90 -14.83
CA PHE A 841 8.63 20.88 -14.93
C PHE A 841 9.30 22.16 -14.42
N ASP A 842 8.57 23.29 -14.37
CA ASP A 842 9.08 24.57 -13.84
C ASP A 842 9.44 24.50 -12.34
N VAL A 843 8.82 23.57 -11.60
CA VAL A 843 9.15 23.31 -10.19
C VAL A 843 10.59 22.83 -10.05
N VAL A 844 11.10 22.07 -11.03
CA VAL A 844 12.51 21.63 -11.07
C VAL A 844 13.42 22.81 -11.33
N LEU A 845 13.29 23.45 -12.49
CA LEU A 845 14.04 24.65 -12.89
C LEU A 845 13.11 25.51 -13.77
N PRO A 846 12.96 26.82 -13.50
CA PRO A 846 12.04 27.66 -14.26
C PRO A 846 12.54 27.84 -15.70
N SER A 847 11.67 27.59 -16.68
CA SER A 847 11.99 27.78 -18.11
C SER A 847 11.83 29.25 -18.56
N THR A 848 11.00 30.05 -17.89
CA THR A 848 10.64 31.44 -18.25
C THR A 848 10.72 32.41 -17.07
N VAL A 849 11.14 33.67 -17.31
CA VAL A 849 11.36 34.73 -16.28
C VAL A 849 10.08 35.13 -15.53
N GLU A 850 8.91 35.09 -16.18
CA GLU A 850 7.64 35.52 -15.56
C GLU A 850 7.14 34.62 -14.41
N LYS A 851 7.67 33.39 -14.30
CA LYS A 851 7.31 32.43 -13.25
C LYS A 851 8.28 32.39 -12.07
N GLU A 852 9.32 33.24 -12.06
CA GLU A 852 10.24 33.36 -10.90
C GLU A 852 9.51 33.82 -9.62
N ASN A 853 8.33 34.41 -9.77
CA ASN A 853 7.45 34.82 -8.66
C ASN A 853 6.47 33.73 -8.18
N PHE A 854 6.63 32.46 -8.57
CA PHE A 854 5.99 31.35 -7.85
C PHE A 854 6.70 31.12 -6.50
N SER A 855 6.68 32.15 -5.66
CA SER A 855 6.65 31.96 -4.22
C SER A 855 5.37 31.17 -3.96
N VAL A 856 5.52 29.87 -3.67
CA VAL A 856 4.47 29.12 -2.99
C VAL A 856 4.14 29.98 -1.78
N LYS A 857 2.97 30.63 -1.76
CA LYS A 857 2.46 31.22 -0.53
C LYS A 857 2.35 30.06 0.44
N GLU A 858 3.34 29.95 1.33
CA GLU A 858 3.37 28.92 2.36
C GLU A 858 2.22 29.24 3.32
N GLU A 859 1.07 28.61 3.08
CA GLU A 859 -0.08 28.78 3.95
C GLU A 859 0.22 28.22 5.33
N ILE A 860 -0.10 29.02 6.35
CA ILE A 860 -0.07 28.59 7.75
C ILE A 860 -1.21 27.59 7.91
N LEU A 861 -0.86 26.32 8.17
CA LEU A 861 -1.83 25.25 8.32
C LEU A 861 -2.17 25.07 9.80
N GLU A 862 -3.42 24.73 10.10
CA GLU A 862 -3.80 24.18 11.39
C GLU A 862 -3.44 22.69 11.43
N GLY A 863 -2.55 22.31 12.35
CA GLY A 863 -2.18 20.93 12.59
C GLY A 863 -3.30 20.16 13.28
N SER A 864 -3.47 18.87 12.95
CA SER A 864 -4.51 18.09 13.62
C SER A 864 -4.21 17.94 15.13
N CYS A 865 -5.28 18.08 15.92
CA CYS A 865 -5.21 17.99 17.37
C CYS A 865 -4.72 16.60 17.79
N PHE A 866 -3.79 16.54 18.75
CA PHE A 866 -3.31 15.28 19.32
C PHE A 866 -3.22 15.37 20.85
N GLN A 867 -3.25 14.22 21.52
CA GLN A 867 -3.31 14.16 22.97
C GLN A 867 -1.95 13.76 23.57
N LEU A 868 -1.50 14.52 24.56
CA LEU A 868 -0.37 14.22 25.43
C LEU A 868 -0.84 13.83 26.83
N GLU A 869 0.00 13.10 27.56
CA GLU A 869 -0.25 12.70 28.93
C GLU A 869 0.86 13.19 29.85
N LEU A 870 0.49 13.87 30.94
CA LEU A 870 1.41 14.32 32.00
C LEU A 870 1.06 13.67 33.34
N PRO A 871 2.01 13.57 34.29
CA PRO A 871 1.73 13.15 35.64
C PRO A 871 0.69 14.08 36.28
N SER A 872 -0.21 13.54 37.08
CA SER A 872 -1.23 14.33 37.78
C SER A 872 -0.66 15.28 38.84
N THR A 873 0.59 15.08 39.25
CA THR A 873 1.30 15.90 40.25
C THR A 873 1.81 17.23 39.69
N THR A 874 1.85 17.41 38.37
CA THR A 874 2.31 18.64 37.70
C THR A 874 1.35 19.82 37.84
N VAL A 875 0.22 19.65 38.54
CA VAL A 875 -0.91 20.59 38.54
C VAL A 875 -0.71 21.79 39.50
N ASN A 876 0.29 21.79 40.37
CA ASN A 876 0.27 22.73 41.50
C ASN A 876 1.17 23.97 41.44
N ASP A 877 2.20 24.08 40.61
CA ASP A 877 3.07 25.27 40.71
C ASP A 877 3.51 25.79 39.33
N ASN A 878 3.27 27.09 39.10
CA ASN A 878 3.79 27.97 38.03
C ASN A 878 3.11 28.00 36.65
N PHE A 879 2.04 28.80 36.55
CA PHE A 879 1.48 29.33 35.30
C PHE A 879 2.53 30.04 34.39
N VAL A 880 3.62 30.53 34.98
CA VAL A 880 4.74 31.19 34.27
C VAL A 880 5.61 30.20 33.49
N GLU A 881 5.80 28.98 33.99
CA GLU A 881 6.57 27.94 33.27
C GLU A 881 5.79 27.38 32.08
N TYR A 882 4.47 27.46 32.11
CA TYR A 882 3.60 27.03 31.01
C TYR A 882 3.73 27.91 29.76
N TYR A 883 3.69 29.24 29.90
CA TYR A 883 3.88 30.15 28.77
C TYR A 883 5.30 30.05 28.20
N LYS A 884 6.30 29.94 29.07
CA LYS A 884 7.69 29.71 28.67
C LYS A 884 7.84 28.40 27.90
N LEU A 885 7.23 27.31 28.36
CA LEU A 885 7.24 26.05 27.63
C LEU A 885 6.63 26.18 26.24
N LEU A 886 5.52 26.91 26.07
CA LEU A 886 4.92 27.15 24.76
C LEU A 886 5.85 27.97 23.84
N GLU A 887 6.54 28.98 24.37
CA GLU A 887 7.54 29.74 23.61
C GLU A 887 8.71 28.87 23.17
N VAL A 888 9.27 28.05 24.08
CA VAL A 888 10.33 27.09 23.77
C VAL A 888 9.85 26.10 22.69
N LEU A 889 8.64 25.57 22.83
CA LEU A 889 8.08 24.66 21.83
C LEU A 889 7.85 25.33 20.48
N CYS A 890 7.40 26.59 20.43
CA CYS A 890 7.29 27.34 19.18
C CYS A 890 8.66 27.57 18.54
N LYS A 891 9.68 27.92 19.33
CA LYS A 891 11.06 28.15 18.88
C LYS A 891 11.72 26.88 18.34
N GLU A 892 11.65 25.78 19.11
CA GLU A 892 12.27 24.49 18.77
C GLU A 892 11.54 23.78 17.62
N SER A 893 10.22 23.94 17.51
CA SER A 893 9.46 23.35 16.41
C SER A 893 9.35 24.23 15.17
N GLY A 894 9.59 25.54 15.29
CA GLY A 894 9.28 26.51 14.24
C GLY A 894 7.78 26.73 14.01
N CYS A 895 6.91 26.28 14.91
CA CYS A 895 5.47 26.58 14.84
C CYS A 895 5.22 28.04 15.21
N GLU A 896 4.27 28.69 14.52
CA GLU A 896 3.90 30.06 14.81
C GLU A 896 3.07 30.16 16.09
N ARG A 897 2.21 29.17 16.33
CA ARG A 897 1.37 29.13 17.52
C ARG A 897 1.12 27.70 17.99
N ILE A 898 1.23 27.47 19.29
CA ILE A 898 0.87 26.21 19.95
C ILE A 898 -0.10 26.52 21.07
N MET A 899 -1.12 25.69 21.21
CA MET A 899 -2.09 25.79 22.30
C MET A 899 -2.30 24.41 22.91
N MET A 900 -2.20 24.34 24.23
CA MET A 900 -2.47 23.14 25.01
C MET A 900 -3.73 23.35 25.86
N ARG A 901 -4.62 22.37 25.92
CA ARG A 901 -5.89 22.42 26.67
C ARG A 901 -6.07 21.15 27.47
N CYS A 902 -6.48 21.28 28.73
CA CYS A 902 -6.82 20.11 29.54
C CYS A 902 -8.12 19.48 29.03
N HIS A 903 -8.15 18.16 28.86
CA HIS A 903 -9.34 17.47 28.38
C HIS A 903 -10.55 17.71 29.34
N PRO A 904 -11.75 18.08 28.84
CA PRO A 904 -12.88 18.52 29.68
C PRO A 904 -13.31 17.53 30.76
N ARG A 905 -13.24 16.22 30.48
CA ARG A 905 -13.50 15.15 31.47
C ARG A 905 -12.61 15.19 32.72
N TYR A 906 -11.43 15.83 32.66
CA TYR A 906 -10.50 15.96 33.78
C TYR A 906 -10.57 17.33 34.47
N ARG A 907 -11.37 18.27 33.95
CA ARG A 907 -11.67 19.56 34.62
C ARG A 907 -12.43 19.34 35.94
N ILE A 908 -13.21 18.27 36.03
CA ILE A 908 -14.09 17.94 37.18
C ILE A 908 -13.35 17.15 38.29
N TRP A 909 -12.24 16.48 37.96
CA TRP A 909 -11.42 15.74 38.94
C TRP A 909 -10.43 16.62 39.72
N ARG A 910 -10.50 17.95 39.55
CA ARG A 910 -9.70 18.96 40.27
C ARG A 910 -9.81 18.92 41.81
N ARG A 911 -10.64 18.05 42.41
CA ARG A 911 -10.94 18.07 43.86
C ARG A 911 -10.99 16.73 44.60
N ARG A 912 -10.61 15.58 44.00
CA ARG A 912 -10.57 14.31 44.75
C ARG A 912 -9.20 13.65 44.66
N LEU A 913 -8.38 13.86 45.70
CA LEU A 913 -7.34 12.93 46.09
C LEU A 913 -8.01 11.56 46.27
N VAL A 914 -7.59 10.56 45.48
CA VAL A 914 -8.05 9.19 45.65
C VAL A 914 -7.45 8.67 46.96
N PRO A 915 -8.24 8.35 48.00
CA PRO A 915 -7.73 7.68 49.17
C PRO A 915 -7.56 6.20 48.83
N ASN A 916 -6.40 5.64 49.20
CA ASN A 916 -5.99 4.24 49.07
C ASN A 916 -5.19 3.88 47.81
N GLY A 917 -3.89 4.22 47.79
CA GLY A 917 -2.85 3.44 47.09
C GLY A 917 -2.98 3.19 45.58
N GLU A 918 -4.02 3.69 44.92
CA GLU A 918 -4.21 3.63 43.48
C GLU A 918 -3.44 4.79 42.83
N PHE A 919 -2.57 4.45 41.88
CA PHE A 919 -1.70 5.39 41.18
C PHE A 919 -2.50 6.54 40.57
N PRO A 920 -2.02 7.78 40.66
CA PRO A 920 -2.83 8.91 40.25
C PRO A 920 -2.90 8.95 38.71
N ARG A 921 -4.13 9.08 38.18
CA ARG A 921 -4.42 8.97 36.74
C ARG A 921 -3.70 10.08 35.97
N ALA A 922 -2.98 9.73 34.89
CA ALA A 922 -2.33 10.70 34.01
C ALA A 922 -3.33 11.76 33.49
N MET A 923 -2.89 13.03 33.51
CA MET A 923 -3.65 14.16 33.00
C MET A 923 -3.53 14.21 31.48
N ARG A 924 -4.67 14.34 30.78
CA ARG A 924 -4.71 14.41 29.32
C ARG A 924 -4.77 15.84 28.82
N ILE A 925 -3.82 16.20 27.97
CA ILE A 925 -3.67 17.52 27.36
C ILE A 925 -3.87 17.39 25.86
N LEU A 926 -4.77 18.19 25.31
CA LEU A 926 -4.99 18.32 23.88
C LEU A 926 -4.07 19.42 23.35
N VAL A 927 -3.28 19.11 22.34
CA VAL A 927 -2.35 20.03 21.69
C VAL A 927 -2.85 20.34 20.29
N THR A 928 -3.01 21.63 20.01
CA THR A 928 -3.33 22.18 18.69
C THR A 928 -2.23 23.14 18.28
N SER A 929 -1.76 23.06 17.03
CA SER A 929 -0.66 23.89 16.55
C SER A 929 -0.98 24.53 15.20
N TRP A 930 -0.36 25.67 14.93
CA TRP A 930 -0.41 26.38 13.66
C TRP A 930 1.01 26.66 13.18
N GLY A 931 1.26 26.43 11.91
CA GLY A 931 2.55 26.72 11.30
C GLY A 931 2.76 25.98 9.99
N LYS A 932 4.01 26.00 9.51
CA LYS A 932 4.40 25.24 8.33
C LYS A 932 4.27 23.74 8.61
N LYS A 933 3.99 22.94 7.58
CA LYS A 933 3.82 21.49 7.72
C LYS A 933 5.05 20.80 8.34
N GLN A 934 6.26 21.22 7.96
CA GLN A 934 7.50 20.73 8.56
C GLN A 934 7.57 21.06 10.05
N ALA A 935 7.20 22.29 10.43
CA ALA A 935 7.18 22.72 11.83
C ALA A 935 6.16 21.94 12.68
N ILE A 936 4.96 21.69 12.14
CA ILE A 936 3.95 20.86 12.81
C ILE A 936 4.45 19.42 12.99
N GLY A 937 5.12 18.86 11.97
CA GLY A 937 5.75 17.54 12.04
C GLY A 937 6.86 17.50 13.09
N GLN A 938 7.71 18.53 13.13
CA GLN A 938 8.79 18.67 14.10
C GLN A 938 8.24 18.79 15.52
N LEU A 939 7.17 19.56 15.74
CA LEU A 939 6.49 19.61 17.04
C LEU A 939 6.01 18.23 17.50
N ARG A 940 5.39 17.47 16.59
CA ARG A 940 4.94 16.10 16.90
C ARG A 940 6.10 15.19 17.22
N GLN A 941 7.21 15.32 16.51
CA GLN A 941 8.42 14.53 16.75
C GLN A 941 9.11 14.91 18.06
N LEU A 942 9.14 16.21 18.40
CA LEU A 942 9.64 16.71 19.67
C LEU A 942 8.81 16.13 20.81
N LEU A 943 7.48 16.22 20.71
CA LEU A 943 6.54 15.72 21.71
C LEU A 943 6.26 14.21 21.58
N ALA A 944 6.93 13.50 20.66
CA ALA A 944 6.72 12.08 20.45
C ALA A 944 7.38 11.27 21.55
N ILE A 945 6.56 10.60 22.36
CA ILE A 945 7.06 9.74 23.41
C ILE A 945 7.48 8.41 22.79
N LYS A 946 8.78 8.11 22.85
CA LYS A 946 9.39 6.87 22.34
C LYS A 946 9.72 5.96 23.52
N PRO A 947 8.84 5.01 23.90
CA PRO A 947 9.18 4.07 24.97
C PRO A 947 10.43 3.26 24.58
N GLN A 948 11.46 3.26 25.43
CA GLN A 948 12.64 2.41 25.22
C GLN A 948 12.25 0.93 25.35
N MET A 949 12.72 0.11 24.41
CA MET A 949 12.06 -1.14 23.98
C MET A 949 12.71 -2.45 24.45
N ASP A 950 13.56 -2.44 25.47
CA ASP A 950 14.09 -3.67 26.08
C ASP A 950 13.76 -3.71 27.57
N LEU A 951 12.71 -4.45 27.93
CA LEU A 951 12.29 -4.56 29.34
C LEU A 951 11.87 -6.00 29.63
N SER A 952 12.86 -6.86 29.88
CA SER A 952 12.67 -8.26 30.28
C SER A 952 12.25 -8.42 31.76
N ALA A 953 12.09 -7.34 32.53
CA ALA A 953 11.96 -7.46 33.99
C ALA A 953 10.84 -6.65 34.67
N ASP A 954 10.34 -5.52 34.13
CA ASP A 954 9.30 -4.75 34.82
C ASP A 954 8.33 -4.02 33.86
N HIS A 955 7.19 -4.65 33.58
CA HIS A 955 6.17 -4.11 32.68
C HIS A 955 5.41 -2.91 33.26
N ARG A 956 5.41 -2.70 34.60
CA ARG A 956 4.78 -1.53 35.23
C ARG A 956 5.57 -0.24 35.00
N LEU A 957 6.90 -0.34 34.87
CA LEU A 957 7.76 0.78 34.47
C LEU A 957 7.41 1.27 33.05
N ALA A 958 7.03 0.38 32.12
CA ALA A 958 6.70 0.76 30.73
C ALA A 958 5.55 1.77 30.60
N VAL A 959 4.57 1.74 31.52
CA VAL A 959 3.43 2.70 31.52
C VAL A 959 3.72 3.96 32.33
N ARG A 960 4.53 3.85 33.40
CA ARG A 960 5.07 4.98 34.19
C ARG A 960 5.93 5.92 33.33
N ILE A 961 6.77 5.34 32.47
CA ILE A 961 7.75 6.07 31.68
C ILE A 961 7.08 7.10 30.78
N ILE A 962 5.89 6.88 30.22
CA ILE A 962 5.39 7.81 29.18
C ILE A 962 5.02 9.21 29.73
N PRO A 963 4.19 9.36 30.78
CA PRO A 963 3.94 10.68 31.38
C PRO A 963 5.19 11.24 32.06
N GLU A 964 5.99 10.40 32.75
CA GLU A 964 7.23 10.83 33.42
C GLU A 964 8.28 11.31 32.40
N VAL A 965 8.49 10.62 31.29
CA VAL A 965 9.37 11.03 30.17
C VAL A 965 8.84 12.26 29.45
N THR A 966 7.52 12.43 29.35
CA THR A 966 6.96 13.68 28.79
C THR A 966 7.30 14.86 29.69
N LEU A 967 7.24 14.65 31.02
CA LEU A 967 7.63 15.66 31.99
C LEU A 967 9.15 15.91 31.99
N GLU A 968 9.98 14.86 31.91
CA GLU A 968 11.43 14.97 31.77
C GLU A 968 11.81 15.73 30.50
N LEU A 969 11.20 15.41 29.37
CA LEU A 969 11.39 16.14 28.11
C LEU A 969 11.03 17.62 28.27
N PHE A 970 9.92 17.95 28.94
CA PHE A 970 9.52 19.34 29.15
C PHE A 970 10.53 20.07 30.05
N ASN A 971 10.99 19.42 31.10
CA ASN A 971 12.01 19.95 32.00
C ASN A 971 13.36 20.13 31.28
N GLU A 972 13.80 19.17 30.47
CA GLU A 972 15.02 19.29 29.66
C GLU A 972 14.95 20.46 28.68
N LEU A 973 13.82 20.63 27.98
CA LEU A 973 13.60 21.75 27.06
C LEU A 973 13.65 23.10 27.80
N LEU A 974 12.98 23.19 28.95
CA LEU A 974 13.01 24.39 29.79
C LEU A 974 14.41 24.67 30.36
N ASP A 975 15.15 23.64 30.80
CA ASP A 975 16.47 23.80 31.39
C ASP A 975 17.54 24.20 30.36
N ARG A 976 17.45 23.70 29.12
CA ARG A 976 18.29 24.17 28.00
C ARG A 976 18.10 25.66 27.72
N GLU A 977 16.86 26.14 27.76
CA GLU A 977 16.56 27.55 27.55
C GLU A 977 16.88 28.43 28.76
N LYS A 978 16.79 27.92 30.00
CA LYS A 978 17.25 28.65 31.19
C LYS A 978 18.71 29.08 31.11
N VAL A 979 19.57 28.28 30.46
CA VAL A 979 20.99 28.64 30.21
C VAL A 979 21.10 29.81 29.22
N ASN A 980 20.26 29.85 28.19
CA ASN A 980 20.22 30.96 27.23
C ASN A 980 19.60 32.23 27.85
N TRP A 981 18.53 32.10 28.63
CA TRP A 981 17.93 33.22 29.37
C TRP A 981 18.89 33.79 30.42
N ALA A 982 19.69 32.97 31.09
CA ALA A 982 20.73 33.43 32.01
C ALA A 982 21.85 34.21 31.30
N MET A 983 22.20 33.83 30.07
CA MET A 983 23.15 34.57 29.24
C MET A 983 22.55 35.88 28.69
N GLU A 984 21.28 35.89 28.26
CA GLU A 984 20.57 37.12 27.86
C GLU A 984 20.36 38.08 29.03
N TYR A 985 20.09 37.58 30.24
CA TYR A 985 20.02 38.41 31.46
C TYR A 985 21.39 38.94 31.90
N GLN A 986 22.50 38.22 31.66
CA GLN A 986 23.84 38.77 31.86
C GLN A 986 24.18 39.83 30.81
N PHE A 987 23.75 39.67 29.55
CA PHE A 987 23.95 40.67 28.50
C PHE A 987 23.09 41.93 28.70
N ASN A 988 21.82 41.77 29.08
CA ASN A 988 20.92 42.89 29.35
C ASN A 988 21.13 43.51 30.74
N GLY A 989 21.63 42.75 31.72
CA GLY A 989 22.02 43.26 33.03
C GLY A 989 23.34 44.05 33.04
N ILE A 990 24.17 43.90 32.01
CA ILE A 990 25.36 44.75 31.79
C ILE A 990 24.99 46.05 31.05
N ASN A 991 23.93 46.05 30.24
CA ASN A 991 23.47 47.25 29.51
C ASN A 991 22.39 48.07 30.24
N GLN A 992 22.00 47.72 31.46
CA GLN A 992 21.05 48.51 32.28
C GLN A 992 21.66 49.17 33.53
N ILE A 993 23.00 49.24 33.61
CA ILE A 993 23.70 49.97 34.68
C ILE A 993 24.35 51.28 34.18
N GLU A 994 24.29 51.59 32.87
CA GLU A 994 24.87 52.84 32.31
C GLU A 994 23.86 53.85 31.73
N GLU A 995 22.55 53.62 31.79
CA GLU A 995 21.55 54.61 31.32
C GLU A 995 20.34 54.76 32.27
N VAL A 996 20.57 55.07 33.55
CA VAL A 996 19.54 55.70 34.41
C VAL A 996 20.20 56.71 35.37
N GLU A 997 20.98 57.64 34.84
CA GLU A 997 21.30 58.92 35.48
C GLU A 997 21.04 60.06 34.48
N GLU A 998 19.82 60.19 33.96
CA GLU A 998 19.30 61.45 33.37
C GLU A 998 17.87 61.24 32.84
N SER A 999 16.87 61.26 33.73
CA SER A 999 15.51 61.74 33.43
C SER A 999 14.62 61.66 34.67
N SER A 1000 14.99 62.41 35.71
CA SER A 1000 14.02 62.89 36.69
C SER A 1000 13.33 64.11 36.09
N GLU A 1001 12.04 63.98 35.75
CA GLU A 1001 10.98 65.00 35.84
C GLU A 1001 9.88 64.72 34.80
N ASN A 1002 8.64 64.67 35.30
CA ASN A 1002 7.34 64.69 34.60
C ASN A 1002 6.78 63.35 34.09
N ALA A 1003 5.94 62.70 34.91
CA ALA A 1003 4.51 62.48 34.60
C ALA A 1003 3.86 61.69 35.75
N GLU A 1004 3.09 62.40 36.58
CA GLU A 1004 2.04 61.84 37.44
C GLU A 1004 0.78 61.57 36.58
N GLU A 1005 -0.09 60.69 37.10
CA GLU A 1005 -1.47 60.39 36.67
C GLU A 1005 -1.66 59.40 35.50
N GLU A 1006 -2.00 58.15 35.84
CA GLU A 1006 -3.37 57.59 35.67
C GLU A 1006 -3.37 56.08 36.05
N GLU A 1007 -3.93 55.77 37.23
CA GLU A 1007 -4.38 54.41 37.58
C GLU A 1007 -5.72 54.14 36.91
N GLU A 1008 -5.77 53.21 35.95
CA GLU A 1008 -7.04 52.59 35.54
C GLU A 1008 -6.96 51.06 35.64
N ILE A 1009 -7.71 50.55 36.61
CA ILE A 1009 -8.08 49.17 36.85
C ILE A 1009 -8.92 48.69 35.66
N VAL A 1010 -8.48 47.65 34.96
CA VAL A 1010 -9.34 46.92 34.02
C VAL A 1010 -9.42 45.46 34.43
N GLU A 1011 -10.46 45.15 35.21
CA GLU A 1011 -11.04 43.82 35.35
C GLU A 1011 -11.46 43.30 33.97
N TYR A 1012 -11.01 42.10 33.58
CA TYR A 1012 -11.61 41.39 32.46
C TYR A 1012 -12.40 40.17 32.93
N TYR A 1013 -13.63 40.18 32.44
CA TYR A 1013 -14.77 39.34 32.79
C TYR A 1013 -14.54 37.85 32.52
N ASP A 1014 -15.04 37.08 33.48
CA ASP A 1014 -15.40 35.67 33.39
C ASP A 1014 -16.65 35.57 32.51
N ASP A 1015 -16.52 35.07 31.28
CA ASP A 1015 -17.67 34.68 30.47
C ASP A 1015 -17.50 33.24 29.99
N SER A 1016 -18.28 32.39 30.66
CA SER A 1016 -18.62 31.04 30.29
C SER A 1016 -19.55 31.05 29.07
N GLU A 1017 -19.10 30.49 27.94
CA GLU A 1017 -19.89 29.61 27.05
C GLU A 1017 -18.98 28.77 26.15
#